data_AF-A0A916NN50-F1
#
_entry.id   AF-A0A916NN50-F1
#
_cell.length_a   1.000
_cell.length_b   1.000
_cell.length_c   1.000
_cell.angle_alpha   90.00
_cell.angle_beta   90.00
_cell.angle_gamma   90.00
#
_symmetry.space_group_name_H-M   'P 1'
#
loop_
_entity.id
_entity.type
_entity.pdbx_description
1 polymer ?
#
loop_
_entity_poly.entity_id
_entity_poly.type
_entity_poly.pdbx_seq_one_letter_code
_entity_poly.pdbx_strand_id
1 'polypeptide(L)'
;MNRSILFCTLLLSFHFYVNPGYSRAVKRFSEDVKITSGYSAFSFNVFKDADIQKLLLDQADLDAHTYHLFSHGRPGKLLINGKWLDAKGIVTFLKNQTDVSRFQRVNIYGCEFGKGAAGQAAVSYLSKVLGVLVSASDDLSGKDGDWDLEVGTYVSVKGLEGFSGNLQCAGTVGGTLDSDDFDGDGICNDTDIDDDNDGVLDAIESPGCFYTEAEARVISLVTTELQTASSISYTFDGNTTNQFSFANTSPAQDWINKSIFEITPTTPIAISSVNFDMGSWPLSSNGTSTFKLQGWNGTSWVDLSAAMDDYPVADFSINNTEHLGTKYAKYRITGVSGTLLNAGGGVYEITLTPYQYIASAYPKPTCSADLDNDLKNNHQDLDSDGDGSSDLSESGVSPLTDLLAGPPANTQLDPAGTDANNDGLNDSVDANQNGVVDYISTYNQYALNSILKIGEDLDGDGKTELADYDDDNDGILDVVESPDCFYTEAQAKVITSVTTELQTAASINYTFDGNTDHQFSFANTSPAQDWINKSIFEITPTTPIAISSVNFDMGSWPLSTNGTSTFKLQGWDGSSWVDLSTAMANYPVADFSIQNTLHTSSKYAKYRITGVSGTLFNAGGGVWEITLTPYQFVQALHPKSTCAADTDLDGIFNHQDLDSDGDGCTDAVEGGGDFGIDDLKESEVPGGNSGGGYTGVTFGVDDNLGNVVDANGVPSSANGGQTLGLSQTRAEIGSTCPERELPVTLISFNAEQTAEGTRLVWRTADEKDFDRFEIEYSELPQYGFSKIGELKGGDSRYVYVDAAVRVAASYYRLKMVDTDGTYSYSRIVAIQSRNGRELYRVYPNPSNGRITHVVTNGPIESYKIHDSSGREISAKMRGQSGQYEFVFAAHVTPGLYVITYKTSGLVVSQKFVLND
;
A
#
# COMPACT_ATOMS: atom_id res chain seq x y z
N MET A 1 -50.51 0.05 -20.47
CA MET A 1 -50.91 1.33 -19.85
C MET A 1 -49.63 1.89 -19.25
N ASN A 2 -49.02 2.80 -20.00
CA ASN A 2 -47.57 2.91 -20.08
C ASN A 2 -47.04 4.18 -19.44
N ARG A 3 -45.92 4.00 -18.73
CA ARG A 3 -44.94 5.01 -18.43
C ARG A 3 -44.34 5.61 -19.71
N SER A 4 -43.81 6.82 -19.52
CA SER A 4 -42.63 7.40 -20.18
C SER A 4 -42.87 8.67 -20.99
N ILE A 5 -42.23 9.70 -20.43
CA ILE A 5 -41.98 11.08 -20.85
C ILE A 5 -41.26 11.13 -22.20
N LEU A 6 -41.59 12.14 -23.03
CA LEU A 6 -40.61 12.76 -23.94
C LEU A 6 -41.00 14.23 -24.26
N PHE A 7 -40.15 15.15 -23.81
CA PHE A 7 -39.70 16.42 -24.40
C PHE A 7 -40.61 17.31 -25.27
N CYS A 8 -40.71 18.59 -24.89
CA CYS A 8 -40.66 19.72 -25.83
C CYS A 8 -40.13 20.98 -25.11
N THR A 9 -38.86 21.38 -25.26
CA THR A 9 -38.31 22.42 -26.16
C THR A 9 -38.73 23.88 -25.88
N LEU A 10 -37.70 24.75 -25.84
CA LEU A 10 -37.61 26.10 -26.42
C LEU A 10 -37.84 27.38 -25.55
N LEU A 11 -36.71 28.09 -25.36
CA LEU A 11 -36.44 29.51 -25.68
C LEU A 11 -37.11 30.68 -24.91
N LEU A 12 -36.22 31.64 -24.60
CA LEU A 12 -36.34 33.11 -24.66
C LEU A 12 -36.89 33.90 -23.45
N SER A 13 -35.92 34.54 -22.78
CA SER A 13 -35.86 35.95 -22.35
C SER A 13 -37.01 36.88 -22.78
N PHE A 14 -37.52 37.71 -21.87
CA PHE A 14 -37.53 39.19 -22.01
C PHE A 14 -38.08 39.90 -20.76
N HIS A 15 -37.46 41.04 -20.46
CA HIS A 15 -37.83 42.08 -19.48
C HIS A 15 -39.22 42.70 -19.72
N PHE A 16 -39.92 43.15 -18.67
CA PHE A 16 -40.03 44.58 -18.30
C PHE A 16 -41.15 44.95 -17.28
N TYR A 17 -40.83 45.98 -16.49
CA TYR A 17 -41.64 47.08 -15.98
C TYR A 17 -42.52 46.97 -14.71
N VAL A 18 -42.22 47.94 -13.84
CA VAL A 18 -42.74 48.31 -12.52
C VAL A 18 -43.94 49.27 -12.67
N ASN A 19 -44.99 49.15 -11.83
CA ASN A 19 -45.62 50.28 -11.10
C ASN A 19 -46.75 49.85 -10.13
N PRO A 20 -47.09 50.68 -9.11
CA PRO A 20 -47.45 50.24 -7.76
C PRO A 20 -48.86 50.68 -7.35
N GLY A 21 -49.45 50.01 -6.35
CA GLY A 21 -50.79 50.35 -5.88
C GLY A 21 -51.15 49.71 -4.55
N TYR A 22 -50.73 50.36 -3.47
CA TYR A 22 -51.20 50.30 -2.08
C TYR A 22 -52.49 49.53 -1.76
N SER A 23 -52.43 48.66 -0.72
CA SER A 23 -53.10 48.88 0.58
C SER A 23 -53.56 47.59 1.29
N ARG A 24 -52.73 47.12 2.24
CA ARG A 24 -53.04 46.56 3.58
C ARG A 24 -54.48 46.01 3.83
N ALA A 25 -54.61 44.73 4.16
CA ALA A 25 -54.60 44.23 5.55
C ALA A 25 -55.30 42.85 5.74
N VAL A 26 -54.49 41.85 6.11
CA VAL A 26 -54.67 40.97 7.30
C VAL A 26 -55.67 39.79 7.24
N LYS A 27 -55.05 38.60 7.21
CA LYS A 27 -55.38 37.30 7.87
C LYS A 27 -56.57 36.46 7.40
N ARG A 28 -56.26 35.39 6.66
CA ARG A 28 -56.25 33.96 7.11
C ARG A 28 -55.73 33.11 5.95
N PHE A 29 -54.48 32.66 6.03
CA PHE A 29 -54.05 31.30 6.40
C PHE A 29 -54.32 30.26 5.31
N SER A 30 -53.20 29.80 4.74
CA SER A 30 -52.91 28.49 4.14
C SER A 30 -54.03 27.79 3.38
N GLU A 31 -53.91 27.78 2.06
CA GLU A 31 -53.57 26.60 1.26
C GLU A 31 -53.65 27.00 -0.22
N ASP A 32 -52.83 26.37 -1.05
CA ASP A 32 -52.83 26.48 -2.52
C ASP A 32 -52.28 27.77 -3.13
N VAL A 33 -50.96 27.94 -3.14
CA VAL A 33 -50.19 28.06 -4.41
C VAL A 33 -48.75 27.60 -4.16
N LYS A 34 -48.38 26.42 -4.68
CA LYS A 34 -46.99 26.07 -5.01
C LYS A 34 -46.49 27.08 -6.06
N ILE A 35 -45.65 28.04 -5.66
CA ILE A 35 -44.87 28.83 -6.61
C ILE A 35 -43.45 28.27 -6.63
N THR A 36 -43.13 27.67 -7.77
CA THR A 36 -41.82 27.29 -8.25
C THR A 36 -40.94 28.53 -8.47
N SER A 37 -40.09 28.84 -7.49
CA SER A 37 -38.78 29.47 -7.68
C SER A 37 -37.90 29.08 -6.50
N GLY A 38 -36.95 28.16 -6.72
CA GLY A 38 -36.08 27.56 -5.71
C GLY A 38 -35.01 28.48 -5.12
N TYR A 39 -35.42 29.60 -4.53
CA TYR A 39 -34.58 30.31 -3.56
C TYR A 39 -35.43 30.50 -2.29
N SER A 40 -35.30 29.56 -1.36
CA SER A 40 -35.78 29.74 0.00
C SER A 40 -34.91 30.82 0.69
N ALA A 41 -35.47 31.51 1.67
CA ALA A 41 -34.80 32.59 2.40
C ALA A 41 -33.55 32.16 3.23
N PHE A 42 -33.05 30.93 3.04
CA PHE A 42 -31.94 30.30 3.76
C PHE A 42 -30.56 30.51 3.12
N SER A 43 -30.46 31.02 1.89
CA SER A 43 -29.16 31.11 1.19
C SER A 43 -28.24 32.25 1.66
N PHE A 44 -28.59 33.01 2.69
CA PHE A 44 -27.84 34.21 3.12
C PHE A 44 -27.16 34.08 4.50
N ASN A 45 -27.47 33.03 5.26
CA ASN A 45 -26.90 32.78 6.59
C ASN A 45 -26.07 31.49 6.65
N VAL A 46 -25.76 30.88 5.50
CA VAL A 46 -24.90 29.71 5.42
C VAL A 46 -23.77 29.96 4.42
N PHE A 47 -22.55 29.62 4.82
CA PHE A 47 -21.45 29.38 3.90
C PHE A 47 -21.06 27.92 3.96
N LYS A 48 -20.93 27.32 2.79
CA LYS A 48 -20.40 25.98 2.57
C LYS A 48 -19.23 26.14 1.62
N ASP A 49 -18.07 25.63 2.01
CA ASP A 49 -16.90 25.68 1.14
C ASP A 49 -17.09 24.79 -0.10
N ALA A 50 -16.36 25.11 -1.17
CA ALA A 50 -16.57 24.56 -2.50
C ALA A 50 -16.05 23.12 -2.65
N ASP A 51 -15.14 22.70 -1.77
CA ASP A 51 -14.63 21.34 -1.59
C ASP A 51 -15.69 20.41 -0.94
N ILE A 52 -16.62 20.93 -0.14
CA ILE A 52 -17.68 20.14 0.51
C ILE A 52 -18.91 19.93 -0.42
N GLN A 53 -18.73 19.18 -1.50
CA GLN A 53 -19.75 19.05 -2.56
C GLN A 53 -20.97 18.21 -2.15
N LYS A 54 -20.77 17.16 -1.33
CA LYS A 54 -21.82 16.17 -0.98
C LYS A 54 -22.74 16.58 0.18
N LEU A 55 -22.42 17.64 0.92
CA LEU A 55 -23.23 18.08 2.07
C LEU A 55 -24.55 18.72 1.61
N LEU A 56 -25.66 18.01 1.87
CA LEU A 56 -27.03 18.42 1.61
C LEU A 56 -27.62 19.10 2.84
N LEU A 57 -27.99 20.38 2.70
CA LEU A 57 -28.48 21.22 3.80
C LEU A 57 -30.00 21.41 3.77
N ASP A 58 -30.70 20.75 2.86
CA ASP A 58 -32.14 20.90 2.65
C ASP A 58 -32.99 20.27 3.77
N GLN A 59 -32.40 19.37 4.55
CA GLN A 59 -33.05 18.72 5.70
C GLN A 59 -32.51 19.19 7.06
N ALA A 60 -31.52 20.08 7.08
CA ALA A 60 -30.84 20.52 8.29
C ALA A 60 -31.69 21.51 9.11
N ASP A 61 -31.75 21.32 10.43
CA ASP A 61 -32.42 22.25 11.36
C ASP A 61 -31.51 23.44 11.71
N LEU A 62 -31.34 24.35 10.75
CA LEU A 62 -30.47 25.53 10.88
C LEU A 62 -31.25 26.76 11.37
N ASP A 63 -30.76 27.41 12.44
CA ASP A 63 -31.37 28.61 13.01
C ASP A 63 -31.17 29.84 12.12
N ALA A 64 -32.26 30.51 11.75
CA ALA A 64 -32.22 31.69 10.88
C ALA A 64 -31.51 32.92 11.49
N HIS A 65 -31.26 32.94 12.80
CA HIS A 65 -30.49 34.00 13.49
C HIS A 65 -29.00 33.65 13.65
N THR A 66 -28.58 32.53 13.09
CA THR A 66 -27.23 31.99 13.16
C THR A 66 -26.59 32.01 11.78
N TYR A 67 -25.32 32.40 11.73
CA TYR A 67 -24.49 32.20 10.55
C TYR A 67 -23.78 30.85 10.65
N HIS A 68 -24.04 29.93 9.73
CA HIS A 68 -23.43 28.61 9.72
C HIS A 68 -22.27 28.56 8.71
N LEU A 69 -21.12 28.07 9.14
CA LEU A 69 -19.90 27.98 8.36
C LEU A 69 -19.47 26.51 8.29
N PHE A 70 -19.60 25.87 7.13
CA PHE A 70 -19.16 24.50 6.87
C PHE A 70 -17.88 24.54 6.04
N SER A 71 -16.79 23.96 6.54
CA SER A 71 -15.44 24.01 5.95
C SER A 71 -14.57 22.93 6.59
N HIS A 72 -13.48 22.51 5.95
CA HIS A 72 -12.53 21.63 6.61
C HIS A 72 -11.84 22.32 7.78
N GLY A 73 -11.61 21.58 8.87
CA GLY A 73 -11.10 22.13 10.12
C GLY A 73 -9.81 21.48 10.59
N ARG A 74 -9.12 22.21 11.47
CA ARG A 74 -8.09 21.72 12.39
C ARG A 74 -7.93 22.74 13.52
N PRO A 75 -7.24 22.45 14.64
CA PRO A 75 -7.17 23.34 15.79
C PRO A 75 -6.90 24.82 15.45
N GLY A 76 -7.94 25.65 15.54
CA GLY A 76 -7.93 27.10 15.31
C GLY A 76 -7.82 27.60 13.86
N LYS A 77 -7.93 26.72 12.86
CA LYS A 77 -7.85 27.08 11.42
C LYS A 77 -8.95 26.42 10.59
N LEU A 78 -9.40 27.12 9.54
CA LEU A 78 -10.36 26.60 8.56
C LEU A 78 -9.82 26.68 7.15
N LEU A 79 -10.14 25.70 6.31
CA LEU A 79 -9.80 25.73 4.89
C LEU A 79 -10.90 26.45 4.12
N ILE A 80 -10.65 27.71 3.75
CA ILE A 80 -11.64 28.53 3.07
C ILE A 80 -11.13 28.95 1.68
N ASN A 81 -11.85 28.55 0.64
CA ASN A 81 -11.48 28.72 -0.78
C ASN A 81 -10.05 28.21 -1.07
N GLY A 82 -9.74 27.00 -0.61
CA GLY A 82 -8.44 26.35 -0.81
C GLY A 82 -7.27 26.98 -0.04
N LYS A 83 -7.53 27.75 1.03
CA LYS A 83 -6.49 28.34 1.89
C LYS A 83 -6.81 28.17 3.37
N TRP A 84 -5.85 27.66 4.12
CA TRP A 84 -5.96 27.59 5.58
C TRP A 84 -5.89 28.99 6.18
N LEU A 85 -7.00 29.44 6.77
CA LEU A 85 -7.12 30.72 7.44
C LEU A 85 -7.05 30.53 8.96
N ASP A 86 -6.23 31.33 9.62
CA ASP A 86 -6.22 31.47 11.07
C ASP A 86 -7.42 32.33 11.55
N ALA A 87 -7.58 32.48 12.86
CA ALA A 87 -8.67 33.26 13.44
C ALA A 87 -8.77 34.71 12.89
N LYS A 88 -7.64 35.35 12.52
CA LYS A 88 -7.64 36.70 11.91
C LYS A 88 -8.08 36.66 10.45
N GLY A 89 -7.62 35.66 9.71
CA GLY A 89 -8.03 35.38 8.33
C GLY A 89 -9.54 35.12 8.27
N ILE A 90 -10.07 34.30 9.18
CA ILE A 90 -11.50 33.99 9.28
C ILE A 90 -12.33 35.25 9.56
N VAL A 91 -11.90 36.12 10.49
CA VAL A 91 -12.57 37.43 10.71
C VAL A 91 -12.64 38.25 9.42
N THR A 92 -11.52 38.30 8.68
CA THR A 92 -11.42 39.08 7.43
C THR A 92 -12.35 38.50 6.37
N PHE A 93 -12.36 37.18 6.22
CA PHE A 93 -13.26 36.46 5.33
C PHE A 93 -14.73 36.72 5.68
N LEU A 94 -15.13 36.50 6.93
CA LEU A 94 -16.53 36.65 7.36
C LEU A 94 -17.05 38.07 7.15
N LYS A 95 -16.24 39.10 7.45
CA LYS A 95 -16.60 40.51 7.23
C LYS A 95 -16.76 40.86 5.75
N ASN A 96 -16.03 40.20 4.86
CA ASN A 96 -16.15 40.40 3.42
C ASN A 96 -17.33 39.63 2.84
N GLN A 97 -17.63 38.46 3.40
CA GLN A 97 -18.70 37.58 2.93
C GLN A 97 -20.08 38.08 3.34
N THR A 98 -20.22 38.60 4.56
CA THR A 98 -21.52 38.95 5.12
C THR A 98 -21.39 40.02 6.21
N ASP A 99 -22.43 40.83 6.41
CA ASP A 99 -22.54 41.59 7.66
C ASP A 99 -22.90 40.64 8.79
N VAL A 100 -21.89 40.14 9.51
CA VAL A 100 -22.05 39.20 10.63
C VAL A 100 -22.79 39.79 11.81
N SER A 101 -22.83 41.13 11.95
CA SER A 101 -23.44 41.80 13.10
C SER A 101 -24.97 41.66 13.16
N ARG A 102 -25.59 41.20 12.07
CA ARG A 102 -27.03 40.90 12.00
C ARG A 102 -27.41 39.55 12.62
N PHE A 103 -26.43 38.69 12.90
CA PHE A 103 -26.64 37.37 13.49
C PHE A 103 -26.32 37.40 14.99
N GLN A 104 -26.97 36.53 15.76
CA GLN A 104 -26.71 36.41 17.19
C GLN A 104 -25.48 35.53 17.46
N ARG A 105 -25.21 34.59 16.55
CA ARG A 105 -24.08 33.67 16.65
C ARG A 105 -23.50 33.30 15.28
N VAL A 106 -22.29 32.76 15.30
CA VAL A 106 -21.64 32.02 14.21
C VAL A 106 -21.37 30.60 14.69
N ASN A 107 -21.82 29.60 13.94
CA ASN A 107 -21.51 28.20 14.17
C ASN A 107 -20.49 27.74 13.13
N ILE A 108 -19.41 27.09 13.58
CA ILE A 108 -18.31 26.63 12.74
C ILE A 108 -18.28 25.10 12.77
N TYR A 109 -18.66 24.49 11.66
CA TYR A 109 -18.57 23.05 11.42
C TYR A 109 -17.31 22.82 10.60
N GLY A 110 -16.29 22.31 11.27
CA GLY A 110 -15.03 21.92 10.67
C GLY A 110 -14.27 21.13 11.71
N CYS A 111 -13.83 19.94 11.31
CA CYS A 111 -13.25 18.97 12.22
C CYS A 111 -12.18 19.61 13.11
N GLU A 112 -12.28 19.38 14.41
CA GLU A 112 -11.31 19.76 15.43
C GLU A 112 -10.99 21.26 15.51
N PHE A 113 -11.80 22.15 14.91
CA PHE A 113 -11.51 23.58 14.91
C PHE A 113 -11.38 24.14 16.33
N GLY A 114 -12.25 23.70 17.23
CA GLY A 114 -12.29 24.05 18.65
C GLY A 114 -11.28 23.29 19.52
N LYS A 115 -10.64 22.24 18.99
CA LYS A 115 -9.81 21.30 19.76
C LYS A 115 -8.61 21.99 20.40
N GLY A 116 -8.37 21.63 21.66
CA GLY A 116 -7.21 22.07 22.44
C GLY A 116 -7.13 23.58 22.69
N ALA A 117 -6.00 24.02 23.24
CA ALA A 117 -5.79 25.42 23.63
C ALA A 117 -5.84 26.39 22.44
N ALA A 118 -5.36 25.95 21.27
CA ALA A 118 -5.35 26.75 20.05
C ALA A 118 -6.77 27.00 19.52
N GLY A 119 -7.61 25.95 19.45
CA GLY A 119 -9.00 26.05 19.00
C GLY A 119 -9.85 26.89 19.94
N GLN A 120 -9.75 26.66 21.26
CA GLN A 120 -10.44 27.46 22.27
C GLN A 120 -10.04 28.96 22.22
N ALA A 121 -8.76 29.25 21.98
CA ALA A 121 -8.28 30.61 21.80
C ALA A 121 -8.83 31.25 20.52
N ALA A 122 -8.93 30.51 19.41
CA ALA A 122 -9.50 30.97 18.15
C ALA A 122 -11.00 31.29 18.28
N VAL A 123 -11.79 30.39 18.89
CA VAL A 123 -13.22 30.61 19.17
C VAL A 123 -13.43 31.85 20.04
N SER A 124 -12.63 31.98 21.12
CA SER A 124 -12.66 33.14 22.01
C SER A 124 -12.31 34.45 21.28
N TYR A 125 -11.30 34.40 20.41
CA TYR A 125 -10.88 35.55 19.60
C TYR A 125 -11.98 35.98 18.62
N LEU A 126 -12.57 35.03 17.88
CA LEU A 126 -13.63 35.28 16.91
C LEU A 126 -14.84 35.92 17.59
N SER A 127 -15.30 35.33 18.71
CA SER A 127 -16.42 35.84 19.50
C SER A 127 -16.20 37.29 19.93
N LYS A 128 -15.01 37.58 20.46
CA LYS A 128 -14.62 38.93 20.90
C LYS A 128 -14.57 39.95 19.76
N VAL A 129 -14.02 39.58 18.60
CA VAL A 129 -13.75 40.53 17.50
C VAL A 129 -14.97 40.76 16.61
N LEU A 130 -15.80 39.73 16.43
CA LEU A 130 -17.03 39.82 15.65
C LEU A 130 -18.20 40.38 16.49
N GLY A 131 -18.13 40.29 17.82
CA GLY A 131 -19.17 40.80 18.73
C GLY A 131 -20.42 39.92 18.74
N VAL A 132 -20.29 38.66 18.37
CA VAL A 132 -21.36 37.64 18.31
C VAL A 132 -20.86 36.37 18.99
N LEU A 133 -21.77 35.49 19.44
CA LEU A 133 -21.37 34.20 20.01
C LEU A 133 -20.74 33.33 18.91
N VAL A 134 -19.73 32.53 19.26
CA VAL A 134 -19.10 31.58 18.33
C VAL A 134 -19.09 30.22 18.99
N SER A 135 -19.53 29.20 18.25
CA SER A 135 -19.50 27.79 18.64
C SER A 135 -18.79 26.98 17.56
N ALA A 136 -17.98 26.00 17.95
CA ALA A 136 -17.24 25.13 17.05
C ALA A 136 -17.08 23.71 17.59
N SER A 137 -16.93 22.72 16.71
CA SER A 137 -16.63 21.33 17.05
C SER A 137 -15.18 21.19 17.55
N ASP A 138 -14.94 20.35 18.56
CA ASP A 138 -13.59 19.96 19.02
C ASP A 138 -13.14 18.55 18.62
N ASP A 139 -13.90 17.90 17.76
CA ASP A 139 -13.73 16.55 17.25
C ASP A 139 -14.06 16.46 15.75
N LEU A 140 -14.23 15.25 15.21
CA LEU A 140 -14.62 15.09 13.81
C LEU A 140 -16.06 15.58 13.59
N SER A 141 -16.26 16.42 12.57
CA SER A 141 -17.60 16.80 12.09
C SER A 141 -17.99 15.95 10.89
N GLY A 142 -19.01 15.09 11.00
CA GLY A 142 -19.52 14.29 9.89
C GLY A 142 -19.79 12.82 10.22
N LYS A 143 -19.50 11.92 9.26
CA LYS A 143 -19.78 10.47 9.33
C LYS A 143 -19.10 9.80 10.54
N ASP A 144 -17.84 10.16 10.78
CA ASP A 144 -16.98 9.49 11.77
C ASP A 144 -16.84 10.29 13.07
N GLY A 145 -17.72 11.28 13.26
CA GLY A 145 -17.83 12.03 14.50
C GLY A 145 -19.28 12.45 14.73
N ASP A 146 -19.51 13.71 15.05
CA ASP A 146 -20.87 14.22 15.22
C ASP A 146 -21.10 15.58 14.54
N TRP A 147 -22.24 16.20 14.83
CA TRP A 147 -22.56 17.56 14.34
C TRP A 147 -22.75 18.52 15.52
N ASP A 148 -22.13 18.19 16.65
CA ASP A 148 -22.12 18.97 17.86
C ASP A 148 -20.99 20.01 17.81
N LEU A 149 -21.14 21.05 18.61
CA LEU A 149 -20.23 22.18 18.70
C LEU A 149 -19.94 22.46 20.18
N GLU A 150 -18.97 21.76 20.73
CA GLU A 150 -18.63 21.64 22.15
C GLU A 150 -17.98 22.92 22.68
N VAL A 151 -17.25 23.61 21.80
CA VAL A 151 -16.42 24.75 22.18
C VAL A 151 -17.16 26.05 21.93
N GLY A 152 -17.42 26.79 23.02
CA GLY A 152 -18.19 28.03 23.03
C GLY A 152 -19.53 27.83 23.72
N THR A 153 -20.64 27.99 23.00
CA THR A 153 -21.97 27.59 23.50
C THR A 153 -22.37 26.30 22.82
N TYR A 154 -22.58 25.22 23.58
CA TYR A 154 -22.96 23.93 23.00
C TYR A 154 -24.15 24.05 22.05
N VAL A 155 -24.00 23.51 20.84
CA VAL A 155 -25.05 23.40 19.82
C VAL A 155 -24.96 22.02 19.19
N SER A 156 -26.10 21.36 19.01
CA SER A 156 -26.22 20.12 18.25
C SER A 156 -27.14 20.37 17.06
N VAL A 157 -26.74 19.94 15.86
CA VAL A 157 -27.55 20.06 14.63
C VAL A 157 -28.12 18.71 14.23
N LYS A 158 -29.39 18.71 13.81
CA LYS A 158 -30.10 17.53 13.31
C LYS A 158 -30.38 17.65 11.81
N GLY A 159 -30.54 16.52 11.14
CA GLY A 159 -30.86 16.46 9.71
C GLY A 159 -29.64 16.52 8.79
N LEU A 160 -28.43 16.35 9.35
CA LEU A 160 -27.16 16.23 8.61
C LEU A 160 -26.62 14.79 8.62
N GLU A 161 -27.35 13.84 9.20
CA GLU A 161 -26.90 12.45 9.43
C GLU A 161 -26.72 11.65 8.13
N GLY A 162 -27.13 12.19 6.97
CA GLY A 162 -26.97 11.56 5.66
C GLY A 162 -25.72 11.99 4.87
N PHE A 163 -24.85 12.82 5.45
CA PHE A 163 -23.56 13.18 4.82
C PHE A 163 -22.58 12.01 4.95
N SER A 164 -22.04 11.55 3.82
CA SER A 164 -21.27 10.30 3.75
C SER A 164 -19.76 10.46 3.97
N GLY A 165 -19.30 11.60 4.50
CA GLY A 165 -17.88 11.84 4.78
C GLY A 165 -17.73 12.68 6.04
N ASN A 166 -16.50 13.03 6.38
CA ASN A 166 -16.20 13.98 7.45
C ASN A 166 -15.59 15.28 6.85
N LEU A 167 -15.37 16.29 7.69
CA LEU A 167 -14.79 17.57 7.29
C LEU A 167 -13.27 17.64 7.58
N GLN A 168 -12.56 16.51 7.58
CA GLN A 168 -11.11 16.43 7.88
C GLN A 168 -10.28 16.63 6.62
N CYS A 169 -10.48 15.80 5.58
CA CYS A 169 -9.68 15.83 4.36
C CYS A 169 -10.32 16.65 3.25
N ALA A 170 -9.53 17.55 2.65
CA ALA A 170 -9.99 18.50 1.64
C ALA A 170 -9.88 17.98 0.19
N GLY A 171 -9.33 16.78 0.04
CA GLY A 171 -9.01 16.16 -1.23
C GLY A 171 -10.07 15.20 -1.75
N THR A 172 -9.67 14.35 -2.68
CA THR A 172 -10.54 13.39 -3.37
C THR A 172 -10.31 11.99 -2.81
N VAL A 173 -11.40 11.24 -2.58
CA VAL A 173 -11.29 9.80 -2.29
C VAL A 173 -10.61 9.07 -3.46
N GLY A 174 -9.55 8.30 -3.21
CA GLY A 174 -8.70 7.67 -4.23
C GLY A 174 -7.71 8.64 -4.89
N GLY A 175 -7.46 9.79 -4.27
CA GLY A 175 -6.40 10.70 -4.66
C GLY A 175 -5.06 10.33 -4.01
N THR A 176 -3.96 10.91 -4.49
CA THR A 176 -2.59 10.56 -4.06
C THR A 176 -1.83 11.78 -3.51
N LEU A 177 -2.52 12.90 -3.25
CA LEU A 177 -1.92 14.07 -2.62
C LEU A 177 -2.01 13.93 -1.10
N ASP A 178 -1.09 14.55 -0.37
CA ASP A 178 -1.10 14.69 1.10
C ASP A 178 -2.48 15.07 1.71
N SER A 179 -3.33 15.78 0.96
CA SER A 179 -4.65 16.22 1.40
C SER A 179 -5.82 15.36 0.93
N ASP A 180 -5.54 14.39 0.06
CA ASP A 180 -6.48 13.36 -0.39
C ASP A 180 -6.63 12.30 0.71
N ASP A 181 -7.52 11.34 0.46
CA ASP A 181 -7.96 10.26 1.36
C ASP A 181 -8.04 9.03 0.44
N PHE A 182 -7.01 8.18 0.40
CA PHE A 182 -6.86 7.21 -0.70
C PHE A 182 -7.96 6.15 -0.67
N ASP A 183 -8.14 5.50 0.46
CA ASP A 183 -9.06 4.38 0.65
C ASP A 183 -10.49 4.82 1.06
N GLY A 184 -10.68 6.08 1.46
CA GLY A 184 -11.97 6.61 1.85
C GLY A 184 -12.36 6.36 3.31
N ASP A 185 -11.40 6.07 4.18
CA ASP A 185 -11.59 5.93 5.63
C ASP A 185 -11.82 7.28 6.33
N GLY A 186 -11.46 8.38 5.66
CA GLY A 186 -11.65 9.74 6.14
C GLY A 186 -10.44 10.33 6.88
N ILE A 187 -9.29 9.67 6.80
CA ILE A 187 -7.94 10.10 7.19
C ILE A 187 -7.21 10.53 5.91
N CYS A 188 -6.25 11.44 6.05
CA CYS A 188 -5.58 11.99 4.88
C CYS A 188 -4.22 11.32 4.72
N ASN A 189 -3.77 11.07 3.49
CA ASN A 189 -2.52 10.36 3.19
C ASN A 189 -1.25 10.94 3.87
N ASP A 190 -1.25 12.19 4.35
CA ASP A 190 -0.10 12.76 5.10
C ASP A 190 -0.05 12.37 6.60
N THR A 191 -1.13 11.75 7.05
CA THR A 191 -1.39 11.32 8.43
C THR A 191 -1.65 9.82 8.49
N ASP A 192 -2.28 9.27 7.45
CA ASP A 192 -2.49 7.85 7.22
C ASP A 192 -1.16 7.08 7.21
N ILE A 193 -1.16 5.87 7.78
CA ILE A 193 0.02 5.01 7.87
C ILE A 193 -0.20 3.61 7.26
N ASP A 194 -1.40 3.37 6.74
CA ASP A 194 -1.93 2.15 6.12
C ASP A 194 -2.92 2.59 5.01
N ASP A 195 -2.36 3.14 3.92
CA ASP A 195 -3.06 3.92 2.88
C ASP A 195 -4.14 3.11 2.11
N ASP A 196 -4.17 1.77 2.23
CA ASP A 196 -5.16 0.88 1.61
C ASP A 196 -5.97 0.01 2.58
N ASN A 197 -5.75 0.19 3.89
CA ASN A 197 -6.46 -0.48 4.97
C ASN A 197 -6.31 -2.02 4.97
N ASP A 198 -5.19 -2.57 4.51
CA ASP A 198 -4.94 -4.00 4.52
C ASP A 198 -4.36 -4.51 5.87
N GLY A 199 -4.02 -3.59 6.77
CA GLY A 199 -3.44 -3.87 8.09
C GLY A 199 -1.91 -3.97 8.09
N VAL A 200 -1.25 -3.63 6.99
CA VAL A 200 0.19 -3.49 6.83
C VAL A 200 0.54 -2.01 6.81
N LEU A 201 1.73 -1.67 7.30
CA LEU A 201 2.17 -0.28 7.32
C LEU A 201 2.81 0.10 5.97
N ASP A 202 2.53 1.29 5.44
CA ASP A 202 3.05 1.72 4.13
C ASP A 202 4.58 1.60 3.98
N ALA A 203 5.31 1.89 5.06
CA ALA A 203 6.76 1.83 5.08
C ALA A 203 7.32 0.40 5.11
N ILE A 204 6.50 -0.61 5.39
CA ILE A 204 6.83 -2.02 5.24
C ILE A 204 6.65 -2.44 3.77
N GLU A 205 5.61 -1.96 3.12
CA GLU A 205 5.25 -2.33 1.75
C GLU A 205 6.12 -1.60 0.72
N SER A 206 6.35 -0.32 0.98
CA SER A 206 7.09 0.59 0.10
C SER A 206 8.24 1.28 0.85
N PRO A 207 9.21 0.57 1.46
CA PRO A 207 10.24 1.15 2.33
C PRO A 207 11.10 2.23 1.67
N GLY A 208 11.28 2.17 0.35
CA GLY A 208 11.98 3.19 -0.42
C GLY A 208 11.24 4.53 -0.52
N CYS A 209 9.93 4.52 -0.32
CA CYS A 209 9.03 5.65 -0.44
C CYS A 209 8.89 6.46 0.85
N PHE A 210 9.43 5.99 1.98
CA PHE A 210 9.35 6.68 3.26
C PHE A 210 10.73 7.05 3.79
N TYR A 211 10.81 8.15 4.54
CA TYR A 211 12.03 8.46 5.26
C TYR A 211 12.25 7.43 6.38
N THR A 212 13.50 7.03 6.59
CA THR A 212 13.88 6.33 7.82
C THR A 212 14.09 7.34 8.95
N GLU A 213 14.05 6.91 10.22
CA GLU A 213 14.32 7.81 11.35
C GLU A 213 15.68 8.51 11.21
N ALA A 214 16.68 7.77 10.74
CA ALA A 214 18.03 8.27 10.51
C ALA A 214 18.07 9.35 9.44
N GLU A 215 17.29 9.23 8.36
CA GLU A 215 17.16 10.25 7.31
C GLU A 215 16.35 11.46 7.78
N ALA A 216 15.24 11.23 8.48
CA ALA A 216 14.31 12.28 8.91
C ALA A 216 14.95 13.24 9.92
N ARG A 217 15.79 12.72 10.82
CA ARG A 217 16.49 13.54 11.82
C ARG A 217 17.69 14.34 11.27
N VAL A 218 18.08 14.12 10.01
CA VAL A 218 19.17 14.88 9.37
C VAL A 218 18.78 16.35 9.28
N ILE A 219 19.70 17.21 9.68
CA ILE A 219 19.57 18.66 9.53
C ILE A 219 20.11 19.06 8.15
N SER A 220 19.26 19.67 7.33
CA SER A 220 19.62 20.12 5.98
C SER A 220 20.27 21.50 5.98
N LEU A 221 19.93 22.36 6.96
CA LEU A 221 20.45 23.71 7.06
C LEU A 221 20.35 24.28 8.48
N VAL A 222 21.42 24.93 8.95
CA VAL A 222 21.38 25.83 10.11
C VAL A 222 21.76 27.25 9.70
N THR A 223 20.98 28.25 10.16
CA THR A 223 21.27 29.68 10.00
C THR A 223 21.23 30.44 11.31
N THR A 224 21.73 31.67 11.34
CA THR A 224 21.72 32.54 12.52
C THR A 224 21.59 34.01 12.13
N GLU A 225 20.92 34.80 12.97
CA GLU A 225 20.82 36.27 12.82
C GLU A 225 21.97 37.01 13.53
N LEU A 226 22.90 36.28 14.14
CA LEU A 226 24.06 36.82 14.86
C LEU A 226 25.31 36.74 14.00
N GLN A 227 26.26 37.65 14.24
CA GLN A 227 27.55 37.63 13.57
C GLN A 227 28.37 36.44 14.07
N THR A 228 28.95 35.67 13.14
CA THR A 228 29.73 34.47 13.42
C THR A 228 31.23 34.71 13.26
N ALA A 229 32.05 33.98 14.02
CA ALA A 229 33.51 33.93 13.84
C ALA A 229 33.96 32.67 13.11
N SER A 230 33.17 31.59 13.22
CA SER A 230 33.35 30.32 12.50
C SER A 230 32.24 30.10 11.47
N SER A 231 32.40 29.07 10.63
CA SER A 231 31.33 28.62 9.73
C SER A 231 30.18 28.01 10.54
N ILE A 232 28.94 28.43 10.25
CA ILE A 232 27.74 27.85 10.86
C ILE A 232 27.54 26.38 10.47
N SER A 233 28.13 25.94 9.34
CA SER A 233 28.06 24.54 8.89
C SER A 233 28.66 23.55 9.86
N TYR A 234 29.60 23.98 10.72
CA TYR A 234 30.20 23.13 11.76
C TYR A 234 29.21 22.71 12.84
N THR A 235 27.96 23.15 12.79
CA THR A 235 26.94 22.75 13.77
C THR A 235 26.08 21.58 13.29
N PHE A 236 26.29 21.07 12.08
CA PHE A 236 25.49 19.98 11.50
C PHE A 236 26.26 19.20 10.41
N ASP A 237 27.59 19.15 10.50
CA ASP A 237 28.43 18.47 9.50
C ASP A 237 28.83 17.05 9.93
N GLY A 238 28.36 16.59 11.10
CA GLY A 238 28.69 15.30 11.67
C GLY A 238 30.14 15.18 12.15
N ASN A 239 30.87 16.29 12.23
CA ASN A 239 32.28 16.30 12.65
C ASN A 239 32.47 16.96 14.03
N THR A 240 32.75 16.12 15.03
CA THR A 240 32.94 16.53 16.43
C THR A 240 34.28 17.23 16.73
N THR A 241 35.05 17.63 15.70
CA THR A 241 36.34 18.32 15.88
C THR A 241 36.31 19.80 15.52
N ASN A 242 35.40 20.23 14.63
CA ASN A 242 35.31 21.62 14.20
C ASN A 242 34.30 22.35 15.08
N GLN A 243 34.73 23.39 15.79
CA GLN A 243 33.85 24.11 16.70
C GLN A 243 33.28 25.38 16.06
N PHE A 244 31.97 25.56 16.14
CA PHE A 244 31.30 26.82 15.85
C PHE A 244 31.58 27.86 16.95
N SER A 245 31.54 29.14 16.58
CA SER A 245 31.61 30.26 17.53
C SER A 245 31.02 31.54 16.94
N PHE A 246 30.41 32.35 17.80
CA PHE A 246 29.92 33.69 17.47
C PHE A 246 31.04 34.73 17.50
N ALA A 247 30.90 35.80 16.73
CA ALA A 247 31.86 36.89 16.69
C ALA A 247 31.88 37.68 18.02
N ASN A 248 33.07 38.03 18.49
CA ASN A 248 33.24 38.93 19.62
C ASN A 248 33.13 40.39 19.16
N THR A 249 32.03 41.06 19.50
CA THR A 249 31.76 42.45 19.07
C THR A 249 31.77 43.42 20.26
N SER A 250 32.05 44.70 19.97
CA SER A 250 31.87 45.79 20.93
C SER A 250 31.02 46.89 20.26
N PRO A 251 29.78 47.16 20.74
CA PRO A 251 29.11 46.52 21.88
C PRO A 251 28.76 45.04 21.64
N ALA A 252 28.45 44.31 22.72
CA ALA A 252 28.01 42.92 22.68
C ALA A 252 26.75 42.74 21.82
N GLN A 253 26.60 41.57 21.20
CA GLN A 253 25.49 41.32 20.28
C GLN A 253 24.18 41.14 21.06
N ASP A 254 23.18 41.97 20.77
CA ASP A 254 21.81 41.74 21.24
C ASP A 254 21.20 40.56 20.49
N TRP A 255 20.69 39.59 21.24
CA TRP A 255 20.08 38.36 20.72
C TRP A 255 18.59 38.23 21.04
N ILE A 256 17.99 39.24 21.69
CA ILE A 256 16.59 39.20 22.08
C ILE A 256 15.72 39.14 20.82
N ASN A 257 14.81 38.17 20.75
CA ASN A 257 13.95 37.86 19.61
C ASN A 257 14.68 37.53 18.31
N LYS A 258 15.99 37.27 18.37
CA LYS A 258 16.77 36.79 17.24
C LYS A 258 16.93 35.28 17.31
N SER A 259 17.00 34.68 16.13
CA SER A 259 17.30 33.28 15.92
C SER A 259 18.79 33.07 16.15
N ILE A 260 19.11 32.53 17.32
CA ILE A 260 20.47 32.10 17.69
C ILE A 260 20.89 30.99 16.74
N PHE A 261 20.00 30.00 16.58
CA PHE A 261 20.04 28.98 15.53
C PHE A 261 18.64 28.80 14.96
N GLU A 262 18.48 28.89 13.65
CA GLU A 262 17.31 28.40 12.92
C GLU A 262 17.72 27.12 12.20
N ILE A 263 17.05 26.02 12.54
CA ILE A 263 17.37 24.65 12.15
C ILE A 263 16.29 24.18 11.18
N THR A 264 16.69 23.71 10.00
CA THR A 264 15.81 23.13 8.99
C THR A 264 16.15 21.65 8.88
N PRO A 265 15.26 20.73 9.29
CA PRO A 265 15.41 19.30 9.03
C PRO A 265 15.26 19.00 7.52
N THR A 266 15.59 17.78 7.09
CA THR A 266 15.39 17.34 5.70
C THR A 266 13.91 17.22 5.33
N THR A 267 13.08 16.82 6.29
CA THR A 267 11.62 16.73 6.19
C THR A 267 10.99 17.31 7.45
N PRO A 268 9.77 17.89 7.43
CA PRO A 268 9.07 18.27 8.64
C PRO A 268 9.00 17.08 9.62
N ILE A 269 9.51 17.27 10.83
CA ILE A 269 9.61 16.18 11.83
C ILE A 269 9.10 16.65 13.17
N ALA A 270 8.47 15.78 13.96
CA ALA A 270 8.13 16.02 15.36
C ALA A 270 9.32 15.65 16.26
N ILE A 271 9.68 16.50 17.22
CA ILE A 271 10.87 16.29 18.06
C ILE A 271 10.54 16.31 19.55
N SER A 272 11.25 15.48 20.31
CA SER A 272 11.27 15.50 21.77
C SER A 272 12.31 16.48 22.30
N SER A 273 13.43 16.67 21.60
CA SER A 273 14.45 17.65 21.96
C SER A 273 15.34 18.09 20.80
N VAL A 274 15.98 19.24 20.98
CA VAL A 274 17.19 19.65 20.23
C VAL A 274 18.38 19.49 21.16
N ASN A 275 19.40 18.73 20.73
CA ASN A 275 20.60 18.47 21.53
C ASN A 275 21.80 19.22 20.97
N PHE A 276 22.66 19.69 21.87
CA PHE A 276 23.88 20.41 21.55
C PHE A 276 25.07 19.66 22.14
N ASP A 277 25.97 19.22 21.27
CA ASP A 277 27.33 18.80 21.64
C ASP A 277 28.18 20.06 21.83
N MET A 278 28.69 20.24 23.04
CA MET A 278 29.35 21.46 23.48
C MET A 278 30.83 21.22 23.75
N GLY A 279 31.67 22.10 23.20
CA GLY A 279 33.06 22.22 23.60
C GLY A 279 33.26 23.09 24.85
N SER A 280 34.47 23.61 25.03
CA SER A 280 34.92 24.12 26.34
C SER A 280 34.31 25.45 26.81
N TRP A 281 33.32 26.02 26.12
CA TRP A 281 32.67 27.29 26.49
C TRP A 281 31.16 27.27 26.16
N PRO A 282 30.33 28.02 26.91
CA PRO A 282 28.87 27.99 26.79
C PRO A 282 28.36 28.73 25.54
N LEU A 283 27.04 28.70 25.30
CA LEU A 283 26.41 29.45 24.21
C LEU A 283 26.61 30.96 24.36
N SER A 284 26.56 31.50 25.58
CA SER A 284 27.01 32.85 25.90
C SER A 284 27.78 32.89 27.22
N SER A 285 28.75 33.80 27.32
CA SER A 285 29.53 33.96 28.55
C SER A 285 28.80 34.79 29.63
N ASN A 286 27.50 35.08 29.46
CA ASN A 286 26.71 35.88 30.40
C ASN A 286 25.64 35.00 31.05
N GLY A 287 25.84 34.58 32.30
CA GLY A 287 24.92 33.69 33.03
C GLY A 287 23.54 34.26 33.37
N THR A 288 23.12 35.39 32.77
CA THR A 288 21.75 35.94 32.84
C THR A 288 21.02 35.92 31.49
N SER A 289 21.72 35.47 30.46
CA SER A 289 21.21 35.26 29.12
C SER A 289 20.28 34.05 29.10
N THR A 290 19.10 34.21 28.50
CA THR A 290 18.10 33.13 28.40
C THR A 290 17.62 32.94 26.97
N PHE A 291 17.19 31.73 26.65
CA PHE A 291 16.68 31.33 25.33
C PHE A 291 15.60 30.26 25.45
N LYS A 292 14.90 29.97 24.36
CA LYS A 292 13.88 28.92 24.28
C LYS A 292 13.78 28.30 22.89
N LEU A 293 13.17 27.12 22.81
CA LEU A 293 12.87 26.41 21.56
C LEU A 293 11.51 26.88 20.99
N GLN A 294 11.46 27.05 19.68
CA GLN A 294 10.25 27.33 18.93
C GLN A 294 10.16 26.49 17.65
N GLY A 295 8.95 26.21 17.18
CA GLY A 295 8.64 25.55 15.90
C GLY A 295 7.92 26.49 14.93
N TRP A 296 8.18 26.37 13.63
CA TRP A 296 7.56 27.18 12.58
C TRP A 296 6.32 26.51 12.00
N ASN A 297 5.13 27.03 12.30
CA ASN A 297 3.85 26.44 11.86
C ASN A 297 3.42 26.87 10.44
N GLY A 298 4.34 27.41 9.64
CA GLY A 298 4.06 27.99 8.32
C GLY A 298 3.76 29.50 8.34
N THR A 299 3.33 30.06 9.47
CA THR A 299 2.89 31.47 9.58
C THR A 299 3.55 32.24 10.72
N SER A 300 3.86 31.56 11.83
CA SER A 300 4.46 32.15 13.02
C SER A 300 5.28 31.11 13.77
N TRP A 301 6.19 31.60 14.61
CA TRP A 301 6.91 30.78 15.57
C TRP A 301 6.03 30.47 16.79
N VAL A 302 5.95 29.19 17.14
CA VAL A 302 5.20 28.65 18.29
C VAL A 302 6.20 28.23 19.37
N ASP A 303 5.94 28.59 20.63
CA ASP A 303 6.79 28.19 21.75
C ASP A 303 6.68 26.68 22.01
N LEU A 304 7.83 26.01 22.11
CA LEU A 304 7.91 24.57 22.40
C LEU A 304 8.53 24.28 23.77
N SER A 305 9.17 25.29 24.37
CA SER A 305 9.75 25.20 25.70
C SER A 305 9.59 26.52 26.46
N ALA A 306 9.65 26.44 27.79
CA ALA A 306 9.89 27.61 28.63
C ALA A 306 11.28 28.21 28.33
N ALA A 307 11.49 29.47 28.75
CA ALA A 307 12.80 30.08 28.72
C ALA A 307 13.73 29.39 29.73
N MET A 308 14.92 29.00 29.27
CA MET A 308 15.98 28.44 30.10
C MET A 308 17.21 29.35 30.10
N ASP A 309 18.00 29.25 31.16
CA ASP A 309 19.26 29.95 31.31
C ASP A 309 20.42 29.22 30.66
N ASP A 310 21.44 30.01 30.34
CA ASP A 310 22.69 29.60 29.73
C ASP A 310 23.63 28.99 30.78
N TYR A 311 23.47 27.69 31.08
CA TYR A 311 24.38 26.94 31.99
C TYR A 311 24.27 25.40 31.79
N PRO A 312 25.36 24.59 31.66
CA PRO A 312 26.82 24.86 31.66
C PRO A 312 27.56 24.47 30.34
N VAL A 313 28.92 24.50 30.36
CA VAL A 313 29.90 24.06 29.31
C VAL A 313 29.87 22.56 28.96
N ALA A 314 28.73 21.90 29.13
CA ALA A 314 28.55 20.48 28.84
C ALA A 314 27.40 20.31 27.85
N ASP A 315 27.36 19.15 27.21
CA ASP A 315 26.27 18.78 26.31
C ASP A 315 24.93 18.95 27.02
N PHE A 316 23.97 19.51 26.31
CA PHE A 316 22.64 19.77 26.86
C PHE A 316 21.56 19.61 25.79
N SER A 317 20.34 19.41 26.27
CA SER A 317 19.16 19.27 25.44
C SER A 317 18.13 20.33 25.81
N ILE A 318 17.49 20.89 24.80
CA ILE A 318 16.32 21.75 24.97
C ILE A 318 15.11 20.89 24.61
N ASN A 319 14.38 20.46 25.64
CA ASN A 319 13.24 19.58 25.47
C ASN A 319 12.03 20.36 24.96
N ASN A 320 11.30 19.75 24.02
CA ASN A 320 9.96 20.16 23.65
C ASN A 320 9.00 19.64 24.73
N THR A 321 8.36 20.55 25.46
CA THR A 321 7.43 20.18 26.56
C THR A 321 6.00 20.58 26.26
N GLU A 322 5.74 21.28 25.15
CA GLU A 322 4.44 21.90 24.86
C GLU A 322 3.72 21.25 23.66
N HIS A 323 4.46 20.78 22.63
CA HIS A 323 3.86 20.25 21.40
C HIS A 323 4.66 19.07 20.81
N LEU A 324 4.72 17.95 21.54
CA LEU A 324 5.55 16.79 21.20
C LEU A 324 5.19 16.11 19.86
N GLY A 325 3.90 15.94 19.57
CA GLY A 325 3.43 15.27 18.34
C GLY A 325 3.29 16.16 17.10
N THR A 326 3.68 17.44 17.16
CA THR A 326 3.51 18.34 16.01
C THR A 326 4.78 18.39 15.15
N LYS A 327 4.64 18.02 13.87
CA LYS A 327 5.72 18.14 12.86
C LYS A 327 5.94 19.62 12.51
N TYR A 328 7.19 20.07 12.50
CA TYR A 328 7.55 21.43 12.06
C TYR A 328 8.61 21.39 10.96
N ALA A 329 8.41 22.19 9.91
CA ALA A 329 9.38 22.34 8.82
C ALA A 329 10.66 23.08 9.23
N LYS A 330 10.61 23.83 10.33
CA LYS A 330 11.76 24.52 10.92
C LYS A 330 11.62 24.64 12.42
N TYR A 331 12.77 24.63 13.09
CA TYR A 331 12.92 24.91 14.50
C TYR A 331 13.82 26.12 14.69
N ARG A 332 13.69 26.82 15.80
CA ARG A 332 14.71 27.79 16.20
C ARG A 332 14.93 27.84 17.69
N ILE A 333 16.15 28.20 18.06
CA ILE A 333 16.50 28.68 19.38
C ILE A 333 16.48 30.20 19.33
N THR A 334 15.56 30.82 20.07
CA THR A 334 15.41 32.28 20.11
C THR A 334 15.89 32.84 21.45
N GLY A 335 16.61 33.97 21.41
CA GLY A 335 16.98 34.70 22.63
C GLY A 335 15.76 35.35 23.30
N VAL A 336 15.65 35.23 24.61
CA VAL A 336 14.55 35.78 25.43
C VAL A 336 15.04 36.99 26.24
N SER A 337 16.21 36.89 26.87
CA SER A 337 16.86 38.02 27.57
C SER A 337 18.38 37.95 27.45
N GLY A 338 19.05 39.09 27.56
CA GLY A 338 20.52 39.16 27.61
C GLY A 338 21.18 39.50 26.28
N THR A 339 22.49 39.27 26.21
CA THR A 339 23.35 39.60 25.07
C THR A 339 24.47 38.57 24.97
N LEU A 340 24.98 38.35 23.77
CA LEU A 340 26.11 37.47 23.53
C LEU A 340 27.43 38.19 23.82
N LEU A 341 28.02 37.91 24.98
CA LEU A 341 29.32 38.44 25.44
C LEU A 341 30.46 37.44 25.16
N ASN A 342 31.65 37.95 24.83
CA ASN A 342 32.94 37.23 24.73
C ASN A 342 32.96 35.93 23.91
N ALA A 343 32.61 35.97 22.61
CA ALA A 343 32.75 34.83 21.69
C ALA A 343 32.13 33.50 22.21
N GLY A 344 30.85 33.52 22.60
CA GLY A 344 30.12 32.30 22.94
C GLY A 344 29.84 31.40 21.73
N GLY A 345 29.15 30.28 21.96
CA GLY A 345 28.61 29.43 20.89
C GLY A 345 29.40 28.18 20.59
N GLY A 346 30.14 27.63 21.56
CA GLY A 346 31.06 26.49 21.38
C GLY A 346 30.42 25.16 21.03
N VAL A 347 29.65 25.12 19.96
CA VAL A 347 28.90 23.96 19.50
C VAL A 347 29.77 23.17 18.53
N TYR A 348 29.88 21.87 18.76
CA TYR A 348 30.45 20.92 17.80
C TYR A 348 29.40 20.33 16.89
N GLU A 349 28.20 20.04 17.40
CA GLU A 349 27.14 19.44 16.60
C GLU A 349 25.77 19.73 17.25
N ILE A 350 24.77 19.94 16.41
CA ILE A 350 23.36 20.03 16.79
C ILE A 350 22.68 18.77 16.24
N THR A 351 21.90 18.10 17.08
CA THR A 351 21.10 16.94 16.65
C THR A 351 19.66 17.09 17.09
N LEU A 352 18.76 16.43 16.38
CA LEU A 352 17.34 16.34 16.73
C LEU A 352 17.07 14.95 17.30
N THR A 353 16.31 14.90 18.40
CA THR A 353 15.70 13.64 18.87
C THR A 353 14.25 13.61 18.39
N PRO A 354 13.87 12.70 17.50
CA PRO A 354 12.48 12.52 17.10
C PRO A 354 11.56 12.21 18.30
N TYR A 355 10.26 12.45 18.14
CA TYR A 355 9.24 12.02 19.09
C TYR A 355 8.33 10.99 18.42
N GLN A 356 8.23 9.78 18.98
CA GLN A 356 7.39 8.67 18.50
C GLN A 356 7.41 8.54 16.97
N TYR A 357 8.58 8.20 16.42
CA TYR A 357 8.79 8.15 14.98
C TYR A 357 8.20 6.87 14.38
N ILE A 358 7.22 7.03 13.48
CA ILE A 358 6.63 5.97 12.66
C ILE A 358 6.97 6.31 11.21
N ALA A 359 7.55 5.39 10.45
CA ALA A 359 8.09 5.69 9.12
C ALA A 359 7.01 6.04 8.07
N SER A 360 5.87 5.32 8.06
CA SER A 360 4.75 5.55 7.13
C SER A 360 4.23 6.99 7.19
N ALA A 361 4.22 7.60 8.37
CA ALA A 361 3.86 9.02 8.54
C ALA A 361 4.86 10.04 7.92
N TYR A 362 5.92 9.60 7.23
CA TYR A 362 6.92 10.47 6.58
C TYR A 362 7.17 10.06 5.11
N PRO A 363 6.17 10.20 4.22
CA PRO A 363 6.35 9.90 2.80
C PRO A 363 7.40 10.81 2.17
N LYS A 364 8.17 10.24 1.23
CA LYS A 364 9.06 10.97 0.34
C LYS A 364 8.23 11.55 -0.81
N PRO A 365 8.65 12.69 -1.41
CA PRO A 365 7.89 13.33 -2.49
C PRO A 365 7.73 12.51 -3.78
N THR A 366 8.41 11.37 -3.87
CA THR A 366 8.37 10.48 -5.02
C THR A 366 8.35 9.04 -4.54
N CYS A 367 7.34 8.30 -4.97
CA CYS A 367 7.25 6.85 -4.84
C CYS A 367 7.08 6.23 -6.23
N SER A 368 7.56 5.00 -6.40
CA SER A 368 7.45 4.23 -7.65
C SER A 368 7.59 2.73 -7.40
N ALA A 369 7.19 2.26 -6.21
CA ALA A 369 7.23 0.85 -5.86
C ALA A 369 5.88 0.27 -6.28
N ASP A 370 5.88 -0.40 -7.43
CA ASP A 370 4.71 -0.98 -8.10
C ASP A 370 5.20 -2.33 -8.66
N LEU A 371 4.94 -3.41 -7.93
CA LEU A 371 5.54 -4.72 -8.17
C LEU A 371 4.86 -5.45 -9.34
N ASP A 372 3.53 -5.45 -9.39
CA ASP A 372 2.74 -6.13 -10.42
C ASP A 372 2.50 -5.27 -11.69
N ASN A 373 2.79 -3.96 -11.62
CA ASN A 373 2.62 -2.97 -12.68
C ASN A 373 1.15 -2.63 -13.01
N ASP A 374 0.24 -2.70 -12.03
CA ASP A 374 -1.16 -2.30 -12.19
C ASP A 374 -1.40 -0.77 -12.09
N LEU A 375 -0.34 -0.01 -11.79
CA LEU A 375 -0.29 1.45 -11.59
C LEU A 375 -0.69 1.95 -10.20
N LYS A 376 -0.87 1.06 -9.23
CA LYS A 376 -0.86 1.42 -7.81
C LYS A 376 0.54 1.18 -7.25
N ASN A 377 0.88 1.89 -6.18
CA ASN A 377 2.08 1.51 -5.46
C ASN A 377 1.72 0.40 -4.48
N ASN A 378 2.70 -0.39 -4.06
CA ASN A 378 2.48 -1.49 -3.12
C ASN A 378 1.73 -1.07 -1.84
N HIS A 379 2.07 0.08 -1.23
CA HIS A 379 1.36 0.62 -0.04
C HIS A 379 -0.05 1.17 -0.31
N GLN A 380 -0.57 0.91 -1.49
CA GLN A 380 -1.82 1.42 -2.03
C GLN A 380 -2.54 0.31 -2.81
N ASP A 381 -2.06 -0.92 -2.69
CA ASP A 381 -2.50 -2.06 -3.47
C ASP A 381 -2.73 -3.29 -2.60
N LEU A 382 -3.96 -3.78 -2.61
CA LEU A 382 -4.40 -4.89 -1.77
C LEU A 382 -3.85 -6.26 -2.18
N ASP A 383 -3.16 -6.36 -3.32
CA ASP A 383 -2.54 -7.56 -3.90
C ASP A 383 -1.28 -7.11 -4.65
N SER A 384 -0.24 -6.82 -3.88
CA SER A 384 1.00 -6.17 -4.33
C SER A 384 1.72 -6.94 -5.44
N ASP A 385 1.63 -8.27 -5.46
CA ASP A 385 2.32 -9.10 -6.44
C ASP A 385 1.40 -9.66 -7.54
N GLY A 386 0.09 -9.41 -7.44
CA GLY A 386 -0.92 -9.71 -8.43
C GLY A 386 -1.22 -11.20 -8.56
N ASP A 387 -1.00 -11.99 -7.51
CA ASP A 387 -1.11 -13.45 -7.55
C ASP A 387 -2.53 -13.98 -7.28
N GLY A 388 -3.44 -13.10 -6.86
CA GLY A 388 -4.82 -13.42 -6.52
C GLY A 388 -5.10 -13.50 -5.02
N SER A 389 -4.07 -13.49 -4.18
CA SER A 389 -4.13 -13.40 -2.72
C SER A 389 -4.01 -11.94 -2.30
N SER A 390 -4.68 -11.55 -1.21
CA SER A 390 -4.49 -10.18 -0.69
C SER A 390 -3.28 -10.09 0.23
N ASP A 391 -2.63 -8.93 0.23
CA ASP A 391 -1.52 -8.57 1.11
C ASP A 391 -1.89 -8.75 2.59
N LEU A 392 -3.12 -8.44 3.00
CA LEU A 392 -3.68 -8.74 4.33
C LEU A 392 -3.52 -10.21 4.73
N SER A 393 -3.90 -11.13 3.83
CA SER A 393 -3.86 -12.59 4.06
C SER A 393 -2.41 -13.07 4.17
N GLU A 394 -1.58 -12.59 3.25
CA GLU A 394 -0.15 -12.90 3.11
C GLU A 394 0.73 -12.30 4.19
N SER A 395 0.24 -11.26 4.85
CA SER A 395 0.87 -10.63 5.99
C SER A 395 0.60 -11.35 7.29
N GLY A 396 -0.35 -12.29 7.34
CA GLY A 396 -0.69 -13.00 8.57
C GLY A 396 -1.58 -12.19 9.50
N VAL A 397 -2.35 -11.24 8.97
CA VAL A 397 -3.34 -10.45 9.71
C VAL A 397 -4.44 -11.39 10.21
N SER A 398 -4.43 -11.70 11.51
CA SER A 398 -5.41 -12.59 12.16
C SER A 398 -5.25 -12.56 13.69
N PRO A 399 -6.32 -12.65 14.51
CA PRO A 399 -7.73 -12.88 14.15
C PRO A 399 -8.46 -11.61 13.69
N LEU A 400 -9.35 -11.77 12.72
CA LEU A 400 -10.11 -10.69 12.09
C LEU A 400 -11.37 -10.36 12.89
N THR A 401 -11.44 -9.17 13.48
CA THR A 401 -12.69 -8.63 14.05
C THR A 401 -13.41 -7.66 13.13
N ASP A 402 -12.71 -7.15 12.11
CA ASP A 402 -13.13 -5.98 11.35
C ASP A 402 -12.74 -6.09 9.87
N LEU A 403 -13.32 -7.08 9.17
CA LEU A 403 -13.00 -7.39 7.77
C LEU A 403 -14.06 -6.82 6.83
N LEU A 404 -13.64 -6.12 5.77
CA LEU A 404 -14.50 -5.81 4.65
C LEU A 404 -14.45 -6.94 3.62
N ALA A 405 -15.57 -7.65 3.45
CA ALA A 405 -15.62 -8.78 2.54
C ALA A 405 -15.47 -8.35 1.06
N GLY A 406 -14.42 -8.87 0.40
CA GLY A 406 -14.14 -8.69 -1.03
C GLY A 406 -13.81 -10.03 -1.72
N PRO A 407 -13.49 -10.01 -3.03
CA PRO A 407 -12.71 -11.07 -3.65
C PRO A 407 -11.40 -11.33 -2.88
N PRO A 408 -10.80 -12.53 -2.93
CA PRO A 408 -9.55 -12.85 -2.21
C PRO A 408 -8.48 -11.77 -2.35
N ALA A 409 -8.09 -11.42 -3.57
CA ALA A 409 -7.16 -10.35 -3.96
C ALA A 409 -7.53 -8.90 -3.55
N ASN A 410 -8.69 -8.65 -2.93
CA ASN A 410 -9.09 -7.30 -2.52
C ASN A 410 -9.70 -7.34 -1.12
N THR A 411 -9.21 -8.26 -0.29
CA THR A 411 -9.62 -8.35 1.09
C THR A 411 -8.85 -7.31 1.90
N GLN A 412 -9.57 -6.51 2.68
CA GLN A 412 -9.02 -5.44 3.50
C GLN A 412 -9.75 -5.37 4.84
N LEU A 413 -9.19 -4.66 5.80
CA LEU A 413 -9.90 -4.27 7.02
C LEU A 413 -11.03 -3.27 6.68
N ASP A 414 -12.07 -3.22 7.52
CA ASP A 414 -13.17 -2.27 7.34
C ASP A 414 -12.65 -0.83 7.55
N PRO A 415 -12.70 0.06 6.54
CA PRO A 415 -12.32 1.47 6.71
C PRO A 415 -13.23 2.23 7.68
N ALA A 416 -14.41 1.68 8.00
CA ALA A 416 -15.27 2.21 9.06
C ALA A 416 -14.98 1.59 10.43
N GLY A 417 -13.89 0.83 10.53
CA GLY A 417 -13.42 0.17 11.71
C GLY A 417 -13.02 1.13 12.82
N THR A 418 -12.63 0.56 13.97
CA THR A 418 -12.15 1.42 15.08
C THR A 418 -10.72 1.84 14.79
N ASP A 419 -10.47 3.14 14.71
CA ASP A 419 -9.16 3.79 14.83
C ASP A 419 -9.33 4.92 15.84
N ALA A 420 -8.78 4.76 17.05
CA ALA A 420 -9.02 5.71 18.14
C ALA A 420 -8.02 6.87 18.18
N ASN A 421 -6.83 6.69 17.59
CA ASN A 421 -5.78 7.70 17.50
C ASN A 421 -5.78 8.44 16.15
N ASN A 422 -6.63 8.02 15.21
CA ASN A 422 -6.82 8.57 13.87
C ASN A 422 -5.50 8.65 13.10
N ASP A 423 -4.75 7.54 13.09
CA ASP A 423 -3.50 7.42 12.33
C ASP A 423 -3.62 6.56 11.07
N GLY A 424 -4.79 5.99 10.77
CA GLY A 424 -5.03 5.17 9.58
C GLY A 424 -4.96 3.68 9.85
N LEU A 425 -4.30 3.27 10.95
CA LEU A 425 -4.15 1.86 11.27
C LEU A 425 -5.28 1.37 12.17
N ASN A 426 -5.97 0.32 11.74
CA ASN A 426 -7.11 -0.23 12.47
C ASN A 426 -6.71 -0.80 13.87
N ASP A 427 -7.46 -0.44 14.93
CA ASP A 427 -7.23 -0.88 16.33
C ASP A 427 -7.28 -2.42 16.47
N SER A 428 -7.83 -3.16 15.51
CA SER A 428 -7.81 -4.64 15.52
C SER A 428 -6.40 -5.21 15.28
N VAL A 429 -5.53 -4.45 14.61
CA VAL A 429 -4.11 -4.78 14.39
C VAL A 429 -3.17 -3.87 15.17
N ASP A 430 -3.63 -2.73 15.73
CA ASP A 430 -2.90 -1.92 16.72
C ASP A 430 -3.77 -1.59 17.94
N ALA A 431 -3.98 -2.58 18.81
CA ALA A 431 -4.86 -2.42 19.96
C ALA A 431 -4.30 -1.45 21.02
N ASN A 432 -3.02 -1.08 20.89
CA ASN A 432 -2.31 -0.25 21.85
C ASN A 432 -2.03 1.17 21.34
N GLN A 433 -2.40 1.46 20.09
CA GLN A 433 -2.42 2.79 19.45
C GLN A 433 -1.02 3.43 19.45
N ASN A 434 -0.01 2.65 19.10
CA ASN A 434 1.38 3.10 19.04
C ASN A 434 1.91 3.23 17.60
N GLY A 435 1.08 2.95 16.59
CA GLY A 435 1.42 2.95 15.16
C GLY A 435 2.34 1.79 14.78
N VAL A 436 2.24 0.66 15.49
CA VAL A 436 2.99 -0.58 15.26
C VAL A 436 2.03 -1.76 15.37
N VAL A 437 2.02 -2.62 14.36
CA VAL A 437 1.16 -3.80 14.30
C VAL A 437 1.47 -4.82 15.42
N ASP A 438 0.41 -5.41 15.97
CA ASP A 438 0.40 -6.38 17.07
C ASP A 438 0.50 -7.86 16.59
N TYR A 439 0.82 -8.10 15.31
CA TYR A 439 0.94 -9.45 14.70
C TYR A 439 2.30 -9.69 14.02
N ILE A 440 2.54 -10.96 13.65
CA ILE A 440 3.74 -11.38 12.92
C ILE A 440 3.54 -11.13 11.43
N SER A 441 4.07 -10.02 10.92
CA SER A 441 3.99 -9.75 9.49
C SER A 441 4.83 -10.74 8.67
N THR A 442 4.17 -11.42 7.74
CA THR A 442 4.79 -12.26 6.70
C THR A 442 4.79 -11.60 5.31
N TYR A 443 4.43 -10.32 5.22
CA TYR A 443 4.34 -9.53 3.99
C TYR A 443 5.56 -9.71 3.07
N ASN A 444 6.77 -9.45 3.60
CA ASN A 444 8.01 -9.53 2.82
C ASN A 444 8.33 -10.94 2.27
N GLN A 445 7.64 -11.97 2.76
CA GLN A 445 7.83 -13.35 2.34
C GLN A 445 6.81 -13.79 1.28
N TYR A 446 5.55 -13.38 1.42
CA TYR A 446 4.43 -13.87 0.61
C TYR A 446 3.88 -12.78 -0.31
N ALA A 447 3.42 -11.64 0.22
CA ALA A 447 2.84 -10.51 -0.55
C ALA A 447 3.77 -9.81 -1.56
N LEU A 448 5.04 -10.20 -1.63
CA LEU A 448 5.99 -9.71 -2.64
C LEU A 448 6.44 -10.85 -3.58
N ASN A 449 5.75 -11.98 -3.57
CA ASN A 449 6.15 -13.19 -4.24
C ASN A 449 4.97 -13.96 -4.85
N SER A 450 4.71 -13.66 -6.11
CA SER A 450 3.65 -14.27 -6.91
C SER A 450 3.78 -15.78 -7.19
N ILE A 451 4.75 -16.46 -6.58
CA ILE A 451 4.93 -17.92 -6.64
C ILE A 451 4.51 -18.56 -5.31
N LEU A 452 4.74 -17.90 -4.18
CA LEU A 452 4.50 -18.45 -2.84
C LEU A 452 3.15 -17.97 -2.29
N LYS A 453 2.08 -18.51 -2.86
CA LYS A 453 0.72 -18.14 -2.50
C LYS A 453 0.36 -18.61 -1.09
N ILE A 454 -0.21 -17.73 -0.27
CA ILE A 454 -0.74 -18.14 1.03
C ILE A 454 -2.24 -18.46 0.93
N GLY A 455 -2.65 -19.59 1.51
CA GLY A 455 -4.06 -19.85 1.73
C GLY A 455 -4.89 -20.14 0.48
N GLU A 456 -4.25 -20.29 -0.69
CA GLU A 456 -4.86 -21.02 -1.80
C GLU A 456 -4.93 -22.53 -1.41
N ASP A 457 -5.77 -23.26 -2.13
CA ASP A 457 -5.98 -24.71 -2.01
C ASP A 457 -6.19 -25.18 -3.46
N LEU A 458 -5.07 -25.36 -4.17
CA LEU A 458 -4.98 -25.51 -5.62
C LEU A 458 -5.91 -26.60 -6.15
N ASP A 459 -5.96 -27.74 -5.47
CA ASP A 459 -6.73 -28.92 -5.88
C ASP A 459 -8.03 -29.12 -5.08
N GLY A 460 -8.26 -28.32 -4.04
CA GLY A 460 -9.50 -28.29 -3.26
C GLY A 460 -9.62 -29.44 -2.26
N ASP A 461 -8.52 -29.97 -1.74
CA ASP A 461 -8.51 -31.04 -0.74
C ASP A 461 -8.60 -30.56 0.72
N GLY A 462 -8.51 -29.24 0.93
CA GLY A 462 -8.53 -28.59 2.23
C GLY A 462 -7.15 -28.39 2.87
N LYS A 463 -6.08 -28.61 2.13
CA LYS A 463 -4.71 -28.17 2.43
C LYS A 463 -4.38 -26.95 1.60
N THR A 464 -3.50 -26.13 2.15
CA THR A 464 -2.98 -24.97 1.44
C THR A 464 -1.63 -25.32 0.87
N GLU A 465 -1.18 -24.71 -0.22
CA GLU A 465 0.08 -25.10 -0.91
C GLU A 465 1.28 -25.12 0.05
N LEU A 466 1.38 -24.14 0.96
CA LEU A 466 2.47 -24.11 1.96
C LEU A 466 2.42 -25.21 3.04
N ALA A 467 1.34 -26.00 3.06
CA ALA A 467 1.05 -27.08 3.99
C ALA A 467 0.74 -28.41 3.30
N ASP A 468 0.63 -28.42 1.98
CA ASP A 468 0.50 -29.58 1.12
C ASP A 468 1.88 -30.12 0.72
N TYR A 469 1.96 -31.41 0.45
CA TYR A 469 3.17 -32.11 0.01
C TYR A 469 3.01 -32.64 -1.44
N ASP A 470 1.84 -32.47 -2.04
CA ASP A 470 1.39 -33.01 -3.33
C ASP A 470 0.29 -32.06 -3.90
N ASP A 471 0.70 -30.88 -4.35
CA ASP A 471 -0.18 -29.72 -4.66
C ASP A 471 -1.24 -30.00 -5.76
N ASP A 472 -1.03 -31.00 -6.62
CA ASP A 472 -1.96 -31.39 -7.69
C ASP A 472 -2.64 -32.75 -7.45
N ASN A 473 -2.35 -33.39 -6.32
CA ASN A 473 -2.94 -34.66 -5.87
C ASN A 473 -2.79 -35.81 -6.90
N ASP A 474 -1.73 -35.79 -7.69
CA ASP A 474 -1.40 -36.85 -8.66
C ASP A 474 -0.73 -38.07 -7.97
N GLY A 475 -0.27 -37.90 -6.72
CA GLY A 475 0.35 -38.93 -5.91
C GLY A 475 1.89 -38.91 -5.91
N ILE A 476 2.53 -38.05 -6.71
CA ILE A 476 3.96 -37.75 -6.67
C ILE A 476 4.12 -36.52 -5.77
N LEU A 477 5.13 -36.52 -4.89
CA LEU A 477 5.32 -35.37 -3.99
C LEU A 477 5.99 -34.21 -4.72
N ASP A 478 5.67 -32.97 -4.35
CA ASP A 478 6.26 -31.76 -5.00
C ASP A 478 7.79 -31.77 -4.98
N VAL A 479 8.36 -32.26 -3.87
CA VAL A 479 9.81 -32.34 -3.67
C VAL A 479 10.48 -33.42 -4.52
N VAL A 480 9.70 -34.36 -5.05
CA VAL A 480 10.12 -35.39 -5.99
C VAL A 480 10.06 -34.86 -7.42
N GLU A 481 9.06 -34.04 -7.74
CA GLU A 481 8.85 -33.46 -9.07
C GLU A 481 9.71 -32.26 -9.34
N SER A 482 9.81 -31.40 -8.34
CA SER A 482 10.43 -30.09 -8.40
C SER A 482 11.45 -29.90 -7.27
N PRO A 483 12.43 -30.81 -7.07
CA PRO A 483 13.34 -30.79 -5.92
C PRO A 483 14.12 -29.48 -5.78
N ASP A 484 14.41 -28.81 -6.90
CA ASP A 484 15.12 -27.54 -6.93
C ASP A 484 14.24 -26.33 -6.55
N CYS A 485 12.92 -26.49 -6.49
CA CYS A 485 11.97 -25.47 -6.03
C CYS A 485 11.82 -25.45 -4.50
N PHE A 486 12.44 -26.38 -3.76
CA PHE A 486 12.39 -26.44 -2.30
C PHE A 486 13.78 -26.31 -1.67
N TYR A 487 13.86 -25.73 -0.47
CA TYR A 487 15.10 -25.70 0.30
C TYR A 487 15.36 -27.07 0.93
N THR A 488 16.56 -27.61 0.73
CA THR A 488 17.05 -28.73 1.54
C THR A 488 17.36 -28.27 2.97
N GLU A 489 17.36 -29.19 3.94
CA GLU A 489 17.72 -28.86 5.34
C GLU A 489 19.11 -28.18 5.42
N ALA A 490 20.03 -28.64 4.58
CA ALA A 490 21.38 -28.10 4.51
C ALA A 490 21.41 -26.65 4.03
N GLN A 491 20.52 -26.26 3.11
CA GLN A 491 20.40 -24.89 2.62
C GLN A 491 19.64 -24.01 3.63
N ALA A 492 18.51 -24.48 4.15
CA ALA A 492 17.63 -23.68 4.99
C ALA A 492 18.32 -23.19 6.29
N LYS A 493 19.19 -24.02 6.88
CA LYS A 493 19.91 -23.68 8.12
C LYS A 493 21.15 -22.79 7.92
N VAL A 494 21.53 -22.48 6.68
CA VAL A 494 22.67 -21.59 6.41
C VAL A 494 22.34 -20.20 6.94
N ILE A 495 23.26 -19.63 7.72
CA ILE A 495 23.17 -18.26 8.22
C ILE A 495 23.66 -17.33 7.11
N THR A 496 22.82 -16.35 6.75
CA THR A 496 23.13 -15.37 5.69
C THR A 496 23.73 -14.09 6.26
N SER A 497 23.38 -13.73 7.49
CA SER A 497 23.99 -12.59 8.19
C SER A 497 23.96 -12.75 9.71
N VAL A 498 24.98 -12.16 10.35
CA VAL A 498 25.00 -11.93 11.79
C VAL A 498 25.36 -10.46 12.07
N THR A 499 24.58 -9.80 12.92
CA THR A 499 24.83 -8.41 13.37
C THR A 499 24.91 -8.32 14.89
N THR A 500 25.38 -7.18 15.40
CA THR A 500 25.50 -6.93 16.84
C THR A 500 25.38 -5.44 17.16
N GLU A 501 24.80 -5.11 18.31
CA GLU A 501 24.72 -3.72 18.83
C GLU A 501 25.95 -3.34 19.67
N LEU A 502 26.94 -4.24 19.74
CA LEU A 502 28.14 -4.09 20.57
C LEU A 502 29.36 -3.77 19.71
N GLN A 503 30.32 -3.05 20.29
CA GLN A 503 31.57 -2.75 19.60
C GLN A 503 32.40 -4.03 19.44
N THR A 504 32.87 -4.28 18.23
CA THR A 504 33.63 -5.48 17.85
C THR A 504 35.13 -5.18 17.70
N ALA A 505 35.98 -6.16 18.01
CA ALA A 505 37.43 -6.10 17.76
C ALA A 505 37.82 -6.90 16.50
N ALA A 506 37.03 -7.91 16.16
CA ALA A 506 37.18 -8.71 14.95
C ALA A 506 35.90 -8.65 14.10
N SER A 507 35.99 -9.06 12.84
CA SER A 507 34.85 -9.09 11.93
C SER A 507 33.74 -10.01 12.46
N ILE A 508 32.50 -9.53 12.50
CA ILE A 508 31.34 -10.34 12.90
C ILE A 508 31.10 -11.49 11.93
N ASN A 509 31.52 -11.36 10.68
CA ASN A 509 31.36 -12.40 9.65
C ASN A 509 32.15 -13.67 9.95
N TYR A 510 33.16 -13.60 10.82
CA TYR A 510 33.88 -14.79 11.27
C TYR A 510 33.02 -15.72 12.11
N THR A 511 31.81 -15.31 12.51
CA THR A 511 30.90 -16.19 13.26
C THR A 511 30.07 -17.12 12.39
N PHE A 512 30.12 -17.00 11.06
CA PHE A 512 29.31 -17.83 10.15
C PHE A 512 29.97 -18.03 8.77
N ASP A 513 31.30 -17.90 8.68
CA ASP A 513 32.03 -18.03 7.42
C ASP A 513 32.45 -19.48 7.11
N GLY A 514 32.14 -20.41 8.02
CA GLY A 514 32.51 -21.82 7.90
C GLY A 514 34.01 -22.09 8.08
N ASN A 515 34.78 -21.08 8.54
CA ASN A 515 36.22 -21.20 8.75
C ASN A 515 36.57 -21.10 10.23
N THR A 516 36.78 -22.26 10.85
CA THR A 516 37.15 -22.39 12.27
C THR A 516 38.52 -21.82 12.65
N ASP A 517 39.33 -21.34 11.69
CA ASP A 517 40.58 -20.64 11.97
C ASP A 517 40.38 -19.14 12.22
N HIS A 518 39.22 -18.58 11.86
CA HIS A 518 38.86 -17.20 12.17
C HIS A 518 38.08 -17.14 13.49
N GLN A 519 38.47 -16.19 14.36
CA GLN A 519 37.80 -16.03 15.65
C GLN A 519 37.24 -14.62 15.78
N PHE A 520 35.94 -14.54 16.06
CA PHE A 520 35.29 -13.31 16.47
C PHE A 520 35.70 -12.90 17.89
N SER A 521 35.62 -11.60 18.19
CA SER A 521 35.75 -11.06 19.55
C SER A 521 35.15 -9.67 19.65
N PHE A 522 34.61 -9.34 20.83
CA PHE A 522 34.15 -7.99 21.15
C PHE A 522 35.32 -7.06 21.53
N ALA A 523 35.13 -5.76 21.32
CA ALA A 523 36.10 -4.74 21.70
C ALA A 523 36.26 -4.65 23.21
N ASN A 524 37.51 -4.51 23.66
CA ASN A 524 37.81 -4.24 25.08
C ASN A 524 37.72 -2.75 25.36
N THR A 525 36.63 -2.32 26.01
CA THR A 525 36.37 -0.91 26.32
C THR A 525 36.55 -0.60 27.80
N SER A 526 36.82 0.67 28.12
CA SER A 526 36.77 1.19 29.48
C SER A 526 35.92 2.47 29.48
N PRO A 527 34.71 2.47 30.10
CA PRO A 527 34.10 1.37 30.87
C PRO A 527 33.71 0.14 30.01
N ALA A 528 33.46 -0.99 30.68
CA ALA A 528 33.00 -2.22 30.05
C ALA A 528 31.67 -2.02 29.31
N GLN A 529 31.46 -2.74 28.21
CA GLN A 529 30.25 -2.60 27.41
C GLN A 529 29.05 -3.21 28.16
N ASP A 530 28.00 -2.41 28.34
CA ASP A 530 26.69 -2.91 28.78
C ASP A 530 26.01 -3.62 27.62
N TRP A 531 25.54 -4.84 27.90
CA TRP A 531 24.87 -5.72 26.93
C TRP A 531 23.41 -6.02 27.29
N ILE A 532 22.89 -5.46 28.39
CA ILE A 532 21.52 -5.73 28.84
C ILE A 532 20.54 -5.21 27.78
N ASN A 533 19.61 -6.07 27.36
CA ASN A 533 18.63 -5.85 26.30
C ASN A 533 19.21 -5.56 24.92
N LYS A 534 20.52 -5.69 24.74
CA LYS A 534 21.17 -5.57 23.44
C LYS A 534 21.29 -6.92 22.77
N SER A 535 21.19 -6.89 21.45
CA SER A 535 21.45 -8.01 20.54
C SER A 535 22.94 -8.27 20.52
N ILE A 536 23.36 -9.28 21.28
CA ILE A 536 24.74 -9.76 21.30
C ILE A 536 25.08 -10.33 19.92
N PHE A 537 24.17 -11.15 19.39
CA PHE A 537 24.14 -11.62 18.01
C PHE A 537 22.69 -11.61 17.54
N GLU A 538 22.40 -10.95 16.44
CA GLU A 538 21.17 -11.16 15.66
C GLU A 538 21.55 -12.00 14.44
N ILE A 539 20.84 -13.09 14.21
CA ILE A 539 21.17 -14.17 13.28
C ILE A 539 20.02 -14.31 12.30
N THR A 540 20.33 -14.23 11.00
CA THR A 540 19.36 -14.40 9.92
C THR A 540 19.66 -15.70 9.16
N PRO A 541 18.78 -16.72 9.21
CA PRO A 541 18.87 -17.90 8.34
C PRO A 541 18.58 -17.57 6.86
N THR A 542 18.69 -18.56 5.98
CA THR A 542 18.39 -18.40 4.54
C THR A 542 16.90 -18.26 4.28
N THR A 543 16.08 -18.96 5.06
CA THR A 543 14.62 -18.93 5.01
C THR A 543 14.09 -19.03 6.44
N PRO A 544 12.88 -18.53 6.74
CA PRO A 544 12.24 -18.79 8.02
C PRO A 544 12.21 -20.29 8.32
N ILE A 545 12.75 -20.66 9.47
CA ILE A 545 12.95 -22.05 9.87
C ILE A 545 12.72 -22.17 11.37
N ALA A 546 12.12 -23.28 11.82
CA ALA A 546 12.02 -23.60 13.24
C ALA A 546 13.32 -24.28 13.70
N ILE A 547 13.87 -23.86 14.84
CA ILE A 547 15.13 -24.42 15.37
C ILE A 547 14.95 -25.07 16.73
N SER A 548 15.68 -26.17 16.96
CA SER A 548 15.84 -26.75 18.28
C SER A 548 16.93 -26.05 19.10
N SER A 549 17.96 -25.51 18.44
CA SER A 549 19.04 -24.79 19.14
C SER A 549 19.86 -23.88 18.23
N VAL A 550 20.50 -22.89 18.86
CA VAL A 550 21.65 -22.17 18.30
C VAL A 550 22.91 -22.69 18.99
N ASN A 551 23.90 -23.12 18.20
CA ASN A 551 25.15 -23.70 18.70
C ASN A 551 26.31 -22.74 18.47
N PHE A 552 27.18 -22.64 19.47
CA PHE A 552 28.38 -21.82 19.45
C PHE A 552 29.60 -22.70 19.61
N ASP A 553 30.45 -22.71 18.59
CA ASP A 553 31.82 -23.24 18.66
C ASP A 553 32.72 -22.15 19.25
N MET A 554 33.35 -22.46 20.38
CA MET A 554 34.02 -21.48 21.22
C MET A 554 35.53 -21.69 21.19
N GLY A 555 36.25 -20.63 20.86
CA GLY A 555 37.70 -20.60 20.91
C GLY A 555 38.27 -20.30 22.28
N SER A 556 39.26 -19.39 22.33
CA SER A 556 40.10 -19.20 23.53
C SER A 556 39.40 -18.55 24.73
N TRP A 557 38.22 -17.95 24.55
CA TRP A 557 37.56 -17.12 25.56
C TRP A 557 36.06 -17.39 25.63
N PRO A 558 35.43 -17.23 26.81
CA PRO A 558 33.99 -17.38 26.93
C PRO A 558 33.28 -16.20 26.27
N LEU A 559 31.95 -16.31 26.10
CA LEU A 559 31.16 -15.21 25.58
C LEU A 559 31.26 -13.95 26.48
N SER A 560 31.29 -14.14 27.82
CA SER A 560 31.70 -13.10 28.77
C SER A 560 32.70 -13.65 29.78
N THR A 561 33.78 -12.90 30.05
CA THR A 561 34.77 -13.26 31.08
C THR A 561 34.25 -13.06 32.50
N ASN A 562 33.11 -12.36 32.67
CA ASN A 562 32.39 -12.28 33.93
C ASN A 562 31.31 -13.38 33.98
N GLY A 563 31.57 -14.45 34.73
CA GLY A 563 30.68 -15.61 34.85
C GLY A 563 29.31 -15.37 35.51
N THR A 564 29.01 -14.14 35.92
CA THR A 564 27.64 -13.74 36.35
C THR A 564 26.83 -13.08 35.25
N SER A 565 27.44 -12.84 34.08
CA SER A 565 26.75 -12.24 32.95
C SER A 565 25.91 -13.31 32.26
N THR A 566 24.62 -13.02 32.05
CA THR A 566 23.66 -13.97 31.49
C THR A 566 23.03 -13.45 30.21
N PHE A 567 22.58 -14.36 29.36
CA PHE A 567 21.94 -14.12 28.06
C PHE A 567 20.89 -15.20 27.77
N LYS A 568 20.01 -14.95 26.80
CA LYS A 568 18.97 -15.90 26.35
C LYS A 568 18.74 -15.83 24.84
N LEU A 569 18.12 -16.86 24.29
CA LEU A 569 17.69 -16.92 22.89
C LEU A 569 16.29 -16.35 22.74
N GLN A 570 16.09 -15.55 21.68
CA GLN A 570 14.80 -15.04 21.25
C GLN A 570 14.60 -15.24 19.74
N GLY A 571 13.34 -15.32 19.30
CA GLY A 571 12.92 -15.28 17.89
C GLY A 571 12.21 -13.97 17.59
N TRP A 572 12.39 -13.43 16.38
CA TRP A 572 11.69 -12.22 15.95
C TRP A 572 10.34 -12.60 15.36
N ASP A 573 9.27 -12.19 16.04
CA ASP A 573 7.91 -12.45 15.63
C ASP A 573 7.33 -11.30 14.77
N GLY A 574 8.15 -10.53 14.05
CA GLY A 574 7.66 -9.44 13.21
C GLY A 574 7.50 -8.10 13.94
N SER A 575 7.13 -8.09 15.23
CA SER A 575 6.93 -6.86 16.02
C SER A 575 7.79 -6.81 17.29
N SER A 576 8.09 -7.97 17.87
CA SER A 576 8.76 -8.12 19.14
C SER A 576 9.72 -9.32 19.17
N TRP A 577 10.49 -9.42 20.25
CA TRP A 577 11.39 -10.54 20.46
C TRP A 577 10.80 -11.50 21.49
N VAL A 578 10.42 -12.69 21.03
CA VAL A 578 9.82 -13.76 21.84
C VAL A 578 10.89 -14.61 22.49
N ASP A 579 10.78 -14.86 23.80
CA ASP A 579 11.70 -15.73 24.53
C ASP A 579 11.60 -17.18 24.08
N LEU A 580 12.72 -17.75 23.65
CA LEU A 580 12.82 -19.17 23.25
C LEU A 580 13.56 -20.01 24.29
N SER A 581 14.31 -19.37 25.18
CA SER A 581 15.06 -20.01 26.26
C SER A 581 15.02 -19.22 27.56
N THR A 582 15.27 -19.90 28.69
CA THR A 582 15.63 -19.22 29.94
C THR A 582 17.03 -18.61 29.86
N ALA A 583 17.33 -17.64 30.73
CA ALA A 583 18.66 -17.04 30.83
C ALA A 583 19.73 -18.06 31.26
N MET A 584 20.91 -18.00 30.64
CA MET A 584 22.06 -18.84 30.93
C MET A 584 23.37 -18.04 30.86
N ALA A 585 24.49 -18.64 31.29
CA ALA A 585 25.83 -18.06 31.20
C ALA A 585 26.80 -19.06 30.55
N ASN A 586 27.80 -18.55 29.84
CA ASN A 586 28.90 -19.34 29.28
C ASN A 586 30.21 -18.98 30.01
N TYR A 587 30.46 -19.63 31.15
CA TYR A 587 31.72 -19.53 31.89
C TYR A 587 31.91 -20.79 32.76
N PRO A 588 33.06 -21.50 32.72
CA PRO A 588 34.28 -21.23 31.93
C PRO A 588 34.10 -21.49 30.42
N VAL A 589 35.15 -21.30 29.63
CA VAL A 589 35.14 -21.49 28.16
C VAL A 589 34.80 -22.93 27.79
N ALA A 590 33.68 -23.12 27.09
CA ALA A 590 33.28 -24.36 26.46
C ALA A 590 32.29 -24.08 25.32
N ASP A 591 32.29 -24.94 24.30
CA ASP A 591 31.22 -24.97 23.30
C ASP A 591 29.88 -25.18 24.01
N PHE A 592 28.85 -24.50 23.50
CA PHE A 592 27.54 -24.57 24.11
C PHE A 592 26.44 -24.39 23.07
N SER A 593 25.26 -24.90 23.42
CA SER A 593 24.04 -24.72 22.64
C SER A 593 22.98 -24.08 23.51
N ILE A 594 22.32 -23.05 22.99
CA ILE A 594 21.14 -22.46 23.61
C ILE A 594 19.93 -23.19 23.03
N GLN A 595 19.28 -23.99 23.87
CA GLN A 595 18.13 -24.79 23.45
C GLN A 595 16.88 -23.92 23.37
N ASN A 596 16.19 -23.99 22.24
CA ASN A 596 14.80 -23.55 22.16
C ASN A 596 13.95 -24.58 22.90
N THR A 597 13.35 -24.17 24.01
CA THR A 597 12.53 -25.05 24.87
C THR A 597 11.12 -24.53 25.07
N LEU A 598 10.84 -23.32 24.57
CA LEU A 598 9.57 -22.63 24.76
C LEU A 598 8.70 -22.68 23.50
N HIS A 599 9.28 -22.53 22.31
CA HIS A 599 8.55 -22.46 21.04
C HIS A 599 9.28 -23.22 19.92
N THR A 600 9.41 -24.54 20.05
CA THR A 600 10.27 -25.37 19.18
C THR A 600 9.76 -25.54 17.75
N SER A 601 8.45 -25.44 17.52
CA SER A 601 7.83 -25.62 16.20
C SER A 601 7.60 -24.31 15.44
N SER A 602 7.80 -23.16 16.08
CA SER A 602 7.60 -21.85 15.45
C SER A 602 8.76 -21.52 14.51
N LYS A 603 8.45 -21.14 13.27
CA LYS A 603 9.42 -20.61 12.29
C LYS A 603 9.63 -19.12 12.57
N TYR A 604 10.86 -18.65 12.52
CA TYR A 604 11.18 -17.22 12.63
C TYR A 604 12.16 -16.82 11.52
N ALA A 605 11.96 -15.63 10.95
CA ALA A 605 12.85 -15.05 9.95
C ALA A 605 14.19 -14.61 10.55
N LYS A 606 14.24 -14.31 11.86
CA LYS A 606 15.45 -13.93 12.59
C LYS A 606 15.45 -14.49 14.01
N TYR A 607 16.64 -14.70 14.53
CA TYR A 607 16.91 -15.08 15.91
C TYR A 607 17.86 -14.08 16.54
N ARG A 608 17.82 -13.91 17.87
CA ARG A 608 18.88 -13.19 18.56
C ARG A 608 19.28 -13.82 19.87
N ILE A 609 20.52 -13.56 20.25
CA ILE A 609 21.01 -13.72 21.62
C ILE A 609 20.99 -12.36 22.28
N THR A 610 20.16 -12.20 23.32
CA THR A 610 20.04 -10.94 24.06
C THR A 610 20.65 -11.04 25.45
N GLY A 611 21.30 -9.96 25.92
CA GLY A 611 21.86 -9.89 27.27
C GLY A 611 20.77 -9.67 28.32
N VAL A 612 20.81 -10.47 29.39
CA VAL A 612 19.84 -10.40 30.50
C VAL A 612 20.44 -9.68 31.72
N SER A 613 21.72 -9.95 32.02
CA SER A 613 22.42 -9.30 33.14
C SER A 613 23.92 -9.22 32.89
N GLY A 614 24.59 -8.22 33.44
CA GLY A 614 26.05 -8.11 33.43
C GLY A 614 26.61 -7.24 32.30
N THR A 615 27.90 -7.39 32.02
CA THR A 615 28.65 -6.56 31.07
C THR A 615 29.70 -7.41 30.36
N LEU A 616 30.12 -6.98 29.17
CA LEU A 616 31.31 -7.53 28.51
C LEU A 616 32.59 -6.88 29.06
N PHE A 617 33.27 -7.61 29.94
CA PHE A 617 34.55 -7.22 30.54
C PHE A 617 35.70 -7.97 29.86
N ASN A 618 36.85 -7.32 29.64
CA ASN A 618 38.10 -7.93 29.12
C ASN A 618 37.95 -8.80 27.85
N ALA A 619 37.45 -8.25 26.74
CA ALA A 619 37.37 -8.91 25.42
C ALA A 619 36.74 -10.32 25.44
N GLY A 620 35.44 -10.39 25.76
CA GLY A 620 34.65 -11.63 25.59
C GLY A 620 34.32 -11.93 24.12
N GLY A 621 33.62 -13.05 23.90
CA GLY A 621 33.04 -13.38 22.59
C GLY A 621 33.95 -14.15 21.66
N GLY A 622 34.83 -14.99 22.20
CA GLY A 622 35.74 -15.83 21.42
C GLY A 622 35.02 -16.92 20.62
N VAL A 623 34.17 -16.56 19.67
CA VAL A 623 33.35 -17.47 18.84
C VAL A 623 34.10 -17.79 17.55
N TRP A 624 34.19 -19.08 17.21
CA TRP A 624 34.69 -19.54 15.91
C TRP A 624 33.57 -19.70 14.90
N GLU A 625 32.43 -20.26 15.29
CA GLU A 625 31.31 -20.49 14.38
C GLU A 625 29.99 -20.57 15.15
N ILE A 626 28.93 -20.04 14.55
CA ILE A 626 27.54 -20.16 15.00
C ILE A 626 26.83 -21.05 13.99
N THR A 627 26.09 -22.05 14.48
CA THR A 627 25.27 -22.91 13.61
C THR A 627 23.88 -23.08 14.18
N LEU A 628 22.91 -23.35 13.30
CA LEU A 628 21.53 -23.65 13.65
C LEU A 628 21.27 -25.15 13.57
N THR A 629 20.48 -25.66 14.52
CA THR A 629 19.91 -27.02 14.43
C THR A 629 18.42 -26.90 14.14
N PRO A 630 17.95 -27.28 12.94
CA PRO A 630 16.52 -27.29 12.61
C PRO A 630 15.70 -28.22 13.51
N TYR A 631 14.44 -27.87 13.74
CA TYR A 631 13.46 -28.73 14.44
C TYR A 631 12.55 -29.42 13.42
N GLN A 632 12.59 -30.76 13.36
CA GLN A 632 11.69 -31.59 12.54
C GLN A 632 11.54 -31.07 11.10
N PHE A 633 12.66 -30.83 10.41
CA PHE A 633 12.66 -30.26 9.07
C PHE A 633 11.96 -31.18 8.06
N VAL A 634 11.02 -30.63 7.29
CA VAL A 634 10.37 -31.32 6.17
C VAL A 634 10.49 -30.45 4.92
N GLN A 635 11.11 -30.97 3.86
CA GLN A 635 11.48 -30.19 2.69
C GLN A 635 10.29 -29.56 1.94
N ALA A 636 9.15 -30.27 1.83
CA ALA A 636 7.95 -29.77 1.13
C ALA A 636 7.43 -28.46 1.75
N LEU A 637 7.52 -28.34 3.08
CA LEU A 637 7.11 -27.14 3.83
C LEU A 637 8.10 -25.97 3.77
N HIS A 638 9.05 -26.00 2.84
CA HIS A 638 10.07 -24.98 2.62
C HIS A 638 10.29 -24.68 1.13
N PRO A 639 9.24 -24.25 0.40
CA PRO A 639 9.37 -23.83 -0.99
C PRO A 639 10.26 -22.59 -1.10
N LYS A 640 10.86 -22.41 -2.27
CA LYS A 640 11.66 -21.24 -2.64
C LYS A 640 10.77 -20.26 -3.38
N SER A 641 11.06 -18.98 -3.21
CA SER A 641 10.46 -17.85 -3.96
C SER A 641 10.79 -17.84 -5.46
N THR A 642 11.47 -18.86 -5.96
CA THR A 642 11.80 -19.05 -7.38
C THR A 642 11.74 -20.53 -7.70
N CYS A 643 10.96 -20.87 -8.73
CA CYS A 643 10.87 -22.20 -9.30
C CYS A 643 11.10 -22.10 -10.82
N ALA A 644 11.67 -23.14 -11.41
CA ALA A 644 11.90 -23.22 -12.85
C ALA A 644 11.66 -24.64 -13.39
N ALA A 645 11.04 -25.50 -12.57
CA ALA A 645 10.69 -26.87 -12.94
C ALA A 645 9.36 -26.81 -13.70
N ASP A 646 9.48 -26.73 -15.01
CA ASP A 646 8.38 -26.68 -15.99
C ASP A 646 8.92 -27.43 -17.22
N THR A 647 8.56 -28.71 -17.35
CA THR A 647 9.18 -29.64 -18.30
C THR A 647 8.66 -29.42 -19.72
N ASP A 648 7.38 -29.08 -19.89
CA ASP A 648 6.74 -28.90 -21.19
C ASP A 648 6.64 -27.43 -21.66
N LEU A 649 6.95 -26.48 -20.76
CA LEU A 649 7.00 -25.04 -20.99
C LEU A 649 5.64 -24.41 -21.29
N ASP A 650 4.57 -24.94 -20.70
CA ASP A 650 3.24 -24.36 -20.79
C ASP A 650 2.96 -23.27 -19.74
N GLY A 651 3.79 -23.20 -18.69
CA GLY A 651 3.75 -22.18 -17.63
C GLY A 651 3.15 -22.66 -16.31
N ILE A 652 2.76 -23.93 -16.22
CA ILE A 652 2.44 -24.61 -14.96
C ILE A 652 3.71 -25.32 -14.47
N PHE A 653 3.99 -25.27 -13.18
CA PHE A 653 5.17 -25.95 -12.65
C PHE A 653 4.88 -27.43 -12.42
N ASN A 654 5.88 -28.30 -12.60
CA ASN A 654 5.73 -29.76 -12.54
C ASN A 654 5.17 -30.34 -11.23
N HIS A 655 5.05 -29.55 -10.16
CA HIS A 655 4.43 -30.00 -8.89
C HIS A 655 2.97 -29.54 -8.77
N GLN A 656 2.47 -28.85 -9.79
CA GLN A 656 1.15 -28.25 -9.88
C GLN A 656 0.50 -28.66 -11.22
N ASP A 657 1.10 -29.62 -11.93
CA ASP A 657 0.82 -29.95 -13.31
C ASP A 657 0.53 -31.45 -13.44
N LEU A 658 -0.71 -31.78 -13.78
CA LEU A 658 -1.13 -33.17 -13.92
C LEU A 658 -0.50 -33.92 -15.11
N ASP A 659 0.19 -33.23 -16.02
CA ASP A 659 0.89 -33.79 -17.21
C ASP A 659 2.18 -33.00 -17.45
N SER A 660 3.15 -33.12 -16.52
CA SER A 660 4.37 -32.31 -16.49
C SER A 660 5.14 -32.27 -17.82
N ASP A 661 5.12 -33.35 -18.60
CA ASP A 661 5.86 -33.41 -19.87
C ASP A 661 5.01 -33.18 -21.14
N GLY A 662 3.70 -32.99 -20.93
CA GLY A 662 2.71 -32.62 -21.92
C GLY A 662 2.47 -33.70 -22.98
N ASP A 663 2.73 -34.97 -22.69
CA ASP A 663 2.55 -36.06 -23.65
C ASP A 663 1.12 -36.62 -23.71
N GLY A 664 0.25 -36.15 -22.82
CA GLY A 664 -1.16 -36.51 -22.76
C GLY A 664 -1.49 -37.66 -21.82
N CYS A 665 -0.49 -38.17 -21.11
CA CYS A 665 -0.70 -39.03 -19.95
C CYS A 665 -0.73 -38.20 -18.67
N THR A 666 -1.45 -38.69 -17.65
CA THR A 666 -1.34 -38.05 -16.33
C THR A 666 -0.13 -38.58 -15.57
N ASP A 667 0.55 -37.68 -14.88
CA ASP A 667 1.68 -37.96 -14.01
C ASP A 667 1.33 -39.02 -12.95
N ALA A 668 0.09 -39.03 -12.47
CA ALA A 668 -0.44 -40.05 -11.56
C ALA A 668 -0.28 -41.50 -12.09
N VAL A 669 -0.45 -41.70 -13.40
CA VAL A 669 -0.36 -43.02 -14.07
C VAL A 669 1.07 -43.32 -14.52
N GLU A 670 1.84 -42.29 -14.85
CA GLU A 670 3.23 -42.44 -15.31
C GLU A 670 4.24 -42.52 -14.18
N GLY A 671 3.82 -42.11 -12.98
CA GLY A 671 4.53 -42.32 -11.74
C GLY A 671 4.79 -43.80 -11.43
N GLY A 672 5.53 -44.02 -10.35
CA GLY A 672 6.00 -45.35 -9.96
C GLY A 672 4.97 -46.19 -9.20
N GLY A 673 3.84 -45.61 -8.81
CA GLY A 673 2.71 -46.34 -8.25
C GLY A 673 1.90 -46.91 -9.40
N ASP A 674 1.64 -48.22 -9.40
CA ASP A 674 0.94 -48.93 -10.49
C ASP A 674 -0.56 -48.51 -10.62
N PHE A 675 -0.84 -47.22 -10.75
CA PHE A 675 -2.18 -46.65 -10.92
C PHE A 675 -2.64 -46.77 -12.38
N GLY A 676 -3.95 -46.89 -12.54
CA GLY A 676 -4.58 -46.87 -13.84
C GLY A 676 -5.78 -45.94 -13.87
N ILE A 677 -6.42 -45.85 -15.04
CA ILE A 677 -7.58 -44.99 -15.29
C ILE A 677 -8.75 -45.17 -14.31
N ASP A 678 -8.88 -46.36 -13.70
CA ASP A 678 -9.98 -46.65 -12.76
C ASP A 678 -9.73 -46.00 -11.39
N ASP A 679 -8.49 -45.64 -11.08
CA ASP A 679 -8.10 -44.94 -9.87
C ASP A 679 -8.36 -43.43 -9.99
N LEU A 680 -8.23 -42.88 -11.20
CA LEU A 680 -8.34 -41.46 -11.50
C LEU A 680 -9.72 -40.83 -11.23
N LYS A 681 -9.70 -39.54 -10.94
CA LYS A 681 -10.86 -38.67 -10.65
C LYS A 681 -10.68 -37.33 -11.35
N GLU A 682 -11.80 -36.78 -11.84
CA GLU A 682 -11.84 -35.43 -12.42
C GLU A 682 -11.40 -34.40 -11.38
N SER A 683 -10.46 -33.54 -11.77
CA SER A 683 -9.85 -32.47 -10.98
C SER A 683 -10.14 -31.10 -11.62
N GLU A 684 -10.08 -30.05 -10.82
CA GLU A 684 -10.11 -28.66 -11.31
C GLU A 684 -8.69 -28.13 -11.64
N VAL A 685 -7.64 -28.85 -11.22
CA VAL A 685 -6.25 -28.54 -11.55
C VAL A 685 -6.01 -28.79 -13.04
N PRO A 686 -5.42 -27.82 -13.77
CA PRO A 686 -5.07 -28.01 -15.17
C PRO A 686 -3.78 -28.81 -15.34
N GLY A 687 -3.80 -29.87 -16.15
CA GLY A 687 -2.58 -30.56 -16.59
C GLY A 687 -2.10 -30.08 -17.95
N GLY A 688 -1.34 -29.00 -18.03
CA GLY A 688 -0.45 -28.87 -19.19
C GLY A 688 -1.11 -28.70 -20.57
N ASN A 689 -2.02 -27.72 -20.72
CA ASN A 689 -2.89 -27.50 -21.89
C ASN A 689 -2.43 -26.59 -23.04
N SER A 690 -1.75 -25.53 -22.65
CA SER A 690 -1.94 -24.25 -23.32
C SER A 690 -0.75 -23.34 -23.12
N GLY A 691 -0.22 -22.77 -24.20
CA GLY A 691 0.96 -21.92 -24.08
C GLY A 691 1.70 -21.79 -25.41
N GLY A 692 2.70 -20.91 -25.43
CA GLY A 692 3.59 -20.76 -26.60
C GLY A 692 4.62 -21.88 -26.73
N GLY A 693 4.91 -22.59 -25.62
CA GLY A 693 5.85 -23.71 -25.51
C GLY A 693 5.22 -25.09 -25.66
N TYR A 694 3.91 -25.21 -25.41
CA TYR A 694 3.15 -26.45 -25.55
C TYR A 694 3.36 -27.10 -26.93
N THR A 695 3.86 -28.32 -26.92
CA THR A 695 4.16 -29.08 -28.14
C THR A 695 3.63 -30.51 -28.11
N GLY A 696 2.78 -30.80 -27.12
CA GLY A 696 2.12 -32.07 -26.82
C GLY A 696 0.89 -32.43 -27.66
N VAL A 697 -0.18 -32.82 -26.98
CA VAL A 697 -1.34 -33.55 -27.53
C VAL A 697 -2.69 -32.85 -27.76
N THR A 698 -2.95 -31.56 -27.58
CA THR A 698 -4.27 -30.90 -27.86
C THR A 698 -5.50 -31.29 -27.03
N PHE A 699 -5.55 -32.43 -26.35
CA PHE A 699 -6.52 -32.67 -25.26
C PHE A 699 -5.85 -32.35 -23.92
N GLY A 700 -6.62 -31.92 -22.93
CA GLY A 700 -6.07 -31.57 -21.61
C GLY A 700 -6.14 -32.78 -20.70
N VAL A 701 -5.17 -32.88 -19.80
CA VAL A 701 -5.23 -33.77 -18.66
C VAL A 701 -5.90 -33.01 -17.53
N ASP A 702 -6.98 -33.55 -17.01
CA ASP A 702 -7.84 -32.97 -15.97
C ASP A 702 -8.21 -34.00 -14.90
N ASP A 703 -7.39 -35.04 -14.75
CA ASP A 703 -7.64 -36.18 -13.87
C ASP A 703 -6.44 -36.39 -12.92
N ASN A 704 -6.69 -36.59 -11.62
CA ASN A 704 -5.70 -36.93 -10.59
C ASN A 704 -6.19 -38.11 -9.71
N LEU A 705 -5.60 -38.36 -8.53
CA LEU A 705 -6.04 -39.44 -7.63
C LEU A 705 -7.22 -39.05 -6.70
N GLY A 706 -7.62 -37.78 -6.73
CA GLY A 706 -8.74 -37.18 -6.01
C GLY A 706 -8.45 -36.81 -4.56
N ASN A 707 -9.27 -35.90 -4.04
CA ASN A 707 -9.06 -35.11 -2.82
C ASN A 707 -9.26 -35.87 -1.48
N VAL A 708 -9.12 -37.21 -1.46
CA VAL A 708 -9.16 -37.98 -0.21
C VAL A 708 -7.74 -38.25 0.27
N VAL A 709 -7.24 -37.31 1.06
CA VAL A 709 -5.81 -37.21 1.38
C VAL A 709 -5.46 -37.57 2.81
N ASP A 710 -4.16 -37.77 3.06
CA ASP A 710 -3.62 -37.98 4.40
C ASP A 710 -3.39 -36.67 5.17
N ALA A 711 -2.73 -36.73 6.33
CA ALA A 711 -2.50 -35.55 7.15
C ALA A 711 -1.61 -34.48 6.49
N ASN A 712 -0.88 -34.84 5.42
CA ASN A 712 0.06 -34.00 4.70
C ASN A 712 -0.42 -33.60 3.29
N GLY A 713 -1.68 -33.86 2.91
CA GLY A 713 -2.21 -33.51 1.58
C GLY A 713 -1.97 -34.55 0.48
N VAL A 714 -1.21 -35.60 0.76
CA VAL A 714 -0.98 -36.67 -0.23
C VAL A 714 -2.20 -37.59 -0.40
N PRO A 715 -2.61 -38.01 -1.62
CA PRO A 715 -3.69 -38.96 -1.85
C PRO A 715 -3.54 -40.23 -1.02
N SER A 716 -4.61 -40.62 -0.30
CA SER A 716 -4.59 -41.81 0.56
C SER A 716 -4.32 -43.11 -0.22
N SER A 717 -4.65 -43.14 -1.52
CA SER A 717 -4.33 -44.22 -2.46
C SER A 717 -2.82 -44.36 -2.70
N ALA A 718 -2.07 -43.25 -2.72
CA ALA A 718 -0.62 -43.20 -2.90
C ALA A 718 0.18 -43.65 -1.66
N ASN A 719 -0.46 -43.77 -0.50
CA ASN A 719 0.18 -44.24 0.75
C ASN A 719 1.47 -43.46 1.13
N GLY A 720 1.43 -42.13 0.99
CA GLY A 720 2.57 -41.24 1.30
C GLY A 720 3.50 -40.95 0.12
N GLY A 721 3.03 -41.22 -1.11
CA GLY A 721 3.63 -40.75 -2.35
C GLY A 721 4.22 -41.86 -3.23
N GLN A 722 4.41 -41.54 -4.51
CA GLN A 722 5.06 -42.39 -5.51
C GLN A 722 6.36 -41.73 -6.05
N THR A 723 7.10 -42.46 -6.90
CA THR A 723 8.31 -41.92 -7.55
C THR A 723 7.97 -41.35 -8.92
N LEU A 724 8.79 -40.43 -9.45
CA LEU A 724 8.65 -39.83 -10.80
C LEU A 724 8.25 -40.78 -11.93
N GLY A 725 8.80 -42.00 -11.97
CA GLY A 725 8.51 -42.91 -13.09
C GLY A 725 8.88 -42.28 -14.44
N LEU A 726 7.88 -42.11 -15.31
CA LEU A 726 7.98 -41.50 -16.63
C LEU A 726 7.34 -40.12 -16.75
N SER A 727 6.69 -39.58 -15.69
CA SER A 727 5.88 -38.34 -15.72
C SER A 727 6.58 -37.09 -16.28
N GLN A 728 7.91 -37.08 -16.28
CA GLN A 728 8.73 -35.98 -16.80
C GLN A 728 9.56 -36.37 -18.04
N THR A 729 9.17 -37.44 -18.75
CA THR A 729 9.94 -38.05 -19.84
C THR A 729 9.13 -38.17 -21.13
N ARG A 730 8.89 -37.02 -21.77
CA ARG A 730 8.11 -36.85 -22.99
C ARG A 730 8.35 -37.84 -24.16
N ALA A 731 9.54 -38.44 -24.23
CA ALA A 731 9.88 -39.38 -25.29
C ALA A 731 9.31 -40.80 -25.07
N GLU A 732 8.75 -41.07 -23.89
CA GLU A 732 8.36 -42.41 -23.42
C GLU A 732 6.99 -42.38 -22.72
N ILE A 733 5.90 -42.45 -23.51
CA ILE A 733 4.55 -42.65 -22.95
C ILE A 733 4.48 -44.00 -22.22
N GLY A 734 4.01 -44.00 -20.97
CA GLY A 734 3.81 -45.18 -20.15
C GLY A 734 2.93 -46.25 -20.82
N SER A 735 3.30 -47.53 -20.70
CA SER A 735 2.56 -48.63 -21.37
C SER A 735 1.13 -48.87 -20.87
N THR A 736 0.80 -48.29 -19.71
CA THR A 736 -0.52 -48.25 -19.08
C THR A 736 -1.32 -47.03 -19.49
N CYS A 737 -0.69 -46.06 -20.16
CA CYS A 737 -1.36 -44.91 -20.72
C CYS A 737 -2.32 -45.38 -21.83
N PRO A 738 -3.61 -45.02 -21.77
CA PRO A 738 -4.50 -45.36 -22.86
C PRO A 738 -4.04 -44.62 -24.13
N GLU A 739 -3.87 -45.34 -25.24
CA GLU A 739 -4.14 -44.70 -26.54
C GLU A 739 -5.59 -44.26 -26.49
N ARG A 740 -5.83 -43.00 -26.09
CA ARG A 740 -7.14 -42.38 -26.24
C ARG A 740 -7.28 -42.22 -27.75
N GLU A 741 -7.77 -43.26 -28.44
CA GLU A 741 -8.29 -43.14 -29.80
C GLU A 741 -9.37 -42.08 -29.70
N LEU A 742 -8.99 -40.82 -29.94
CA LEU A 742 -9.94 -39.72 -29.89
C LEU A 742 -11.03 -40.07 -30.90
N PRO A 743 -12.29 -40.18 -30.45
CA PRO A 743 -13.45 -40.40 -31.30
C PRO A 743 -13.40 -39.54 -32.57
N VAL A 744 -12.88 -38.31 -32.43
CA VAL A 744 -12.49 -37.48 -33.56
C VAL A 744 -11.00 -37.13 -33.55
N THR A 745 -10.30 -37.48 -34.63
CA THR A 745 -8.92 -37.01 -34.86
C THR A 745 -8.94 -35.77 -35.75
N LEU A 746 -8.63 -34.60 -35.18
CA LEU A 746 -8.64 -33.32 -35.90
C LEU A 746 -7.34 -33.12 -36.69
N ILE A 747 -7.43 -33.10 -38.03
CA ILE A 747 -6.26 -32.84 -38.91
C ILE A 747 -5.87 -31.38 -38.90
N SER A 748 -6.86 -30.48 -38.88
CA SER A 748 -6.61 -29.04 -38.96
C SER A 748 -7.84 -28.26 -38.53
N PHE A 749 -7.65 -27.12 -37.88
CA PHE A 749 -8.68 -26.10 -37.66
C PHE A 749 -8.08 -24.73 -37.96
N ASN A 750 -8.72 -23.93 -38.81
CA ASN A 750 -8.21 -22.64 -39.27
C ASN A 750 -9.35 -21.64 -39.40
N ALA A 751 -9.03 -20.36 -39.24
CA ALA A 751 -9.95 -19.25 -39.45
C ALA A 751 -9.44 -18.41 -40.63
N GLU A 752 -10.37 -17.95 -41.46
CA GLU A 752 -10.11 -17.00 -42.54
C GLU A 752 -11.19 -15.91 -42.52
N GLN A 753 -10.79 -14.65 -42.57
CA GLN A 753 -11.74 -13.57 -42.76
C GLN A 753 -12.29 -13.60 -44.18
N THR A 754 -13.61 -13.48 -44.35
CA THR A 754 -14.29 -13.42 -45.65
C THR A 754 -15.25 -12.24 -45.72
N ALA A 755 -15.88 -12.01 -46.89
CA ALA A 755 -16.88 -10.95 -47.04
C ALA A 755 -18.17 -11.21 -46.23
N GLU A 756 -18.39 -12.45 -45.80
CA GLU A 756 -19.60 -12.91 -45.10
C GLU A 756 -19.39 -13.05 -43.59
N GLY A 757 -18.18 -12.77 -43.08
CA GLY A 757 -17.79 -12.95 -41.69
C GLY A 757 -16.50 -13.75 -41.52
N THR A 758 -16.25 -14.22 -40.30
CA THR A 758 -15.11 -15.10 -40.00
C THR A 758 -15.46 -16.54 -40.40
N ARG A 759 -14.76 -17.07 -41.41
CA ARG A 759 -14.95 -18.43 -41.90
C ARG A 759 -13.98 -19.38 -41.21
N LEU A 760 -14.52 -20.25 -40.38
CA LEU A 760 -13.82 -21.35 -39.73
C LEU A 760 -13.86 -22.59 -40.62
N VAL A 761 -12.73 -23.27 -40.75
CA VAL A 761 -12.57 -24.47 -41.58
C VAL A 761 -11.76 -25.50 -40.83
N TRP A 762 -12.30 -26.70 -40.69
CA TRP A 762 -11.56 -27.83 -40.15
C TRP A 762 -11.72 -29.10 -40.97
N ARG A 763 -10.84 -30.05 -40.68
CA ARG A 763 -10.79 -31.39 -41.28
C ARG A 763 -10.51 -32.40 -40.20
N THR A 764 -11.09 -33.57 -40.36
CA THR A 764 -10.94 -34.72 -39.47
C THR A 764 -10.37 -35.90 -40.24
N ALA A 765 -9.61 -36.74 -39.55
CA ALA A 765 -9.04 -37.98 -40.10
C ALA A 765 -9.98 -39.16 -39.85
N ASP A 766 -10.56 -39.23 -38.66
CA ASP A 766 -11.56 -40.21 -38.25
C ASP A 766 -12.58 -39.55 -37.32
N GLU A 767 -13.80 -40.09 -37.28
CA GLU A 767 -14.95 -39.64 -36.49
C GLU A 767 -15.77 -40.84 -36.00
N LYS A 768 -15.12 -41.68 -35.20
CA LYS A 768 -15.69 -42.88 -34.57
C LYS A 768 -16.35 -42.49 -33.25
N ASP A 769 -17.59 -42.92 -33.02
CA ASP A 769 -18.34 -42.61 -31.77
C ASP A 769 -18.52 -41.12 -31.43
N PHE A 770 -18.33 -40.24 -32.42
CA PHE A 770 -18.42 -38.78 -32.35
C PHE A 770 -19.85 -38.26 -32.68
N ASP A 771 -20.37 -37.28 -31.92
CA ASP A 771 -21.71 -36.69 -32.15
C ASP A 771 -21.65 -35.34 -32.89
N ARG A 772 -20.94 -34.34 -32.34
CA ARG A 772 -20.98 -32.96 -32.86
C ARG A 772 -19.78 -32.09 -32.46
N PHE A 773 -19.52 -31.08 -33.28
CA PHE A 773 -18.71 -29.93 -32.93
C PHE A 773 -19.59 -28.82 -32.38
N GLU A 774 -19.21 -28.22 -31.26
CA GLU A 774 -19.70 -26.92 -30.82
C GLU A 774 -18.62 -25.88 -31.10
N ILE A 775 -18.99 -24.82 -31.80
CA ILE A 775 -18.08 -23.74 -32.17
C ILE A 775 -18.16 -22.71 -31.06
N GLU A 776 -17.04 -22.42 -30.42
CA GLU A 776 -16.95 -21.45 -29.34
C GLU A 776 -16.09 -20.25 -29.72
N TYR A 777 -16.39 -19.11 -29.10
CA TYR A 777 -15.76 -17.82 -29.35
C TYR A 777 -15.43 -17.09 -28.06
N SER A 778 -14.32 -16.36 -28.06
CA SER A 778 -13.96 -15.38 -27.04
C SER A 778 -13.29 -14.13 -27.63
N GLU A 779 -13.42 -13.01 -26.92
CA GLU A 779 -12.65 -11.77 -27.14
C GLU A 779 -11.34 -11.77 -26.35
N LEU A 780 -11.32 -12.45 -25.21
CA LEU A 780 -10.22 -12.55 -24.27
C LEU A 780 -10.28 -13.96 -23.65
N PRO A 781 -9.46 -14.92 -24.11
CA PRO A 781 -9.54 -16.32 -23.68
C PRO A 781 -9.52 -16.53 -22.16
N GLN A 782 -8.83 -15.67 -21.40
CA GLN A 782 -8.76 -15.75 -19.94
C GLN A 782 -10.12 -15.52 -19.23
N TYR A 783 -11.10 -14.91 -19.90
CA TYR A 783 -12.45 -14.69 -19.35
C TYR A 783 -13.48 -15.70 -19.88
N GLY A 784 -13.00 -16.82 -20.46
CA GLY A 784 -13.83 -17.93 -20.92
C GLY A 784 -14.32 -17.83 -22.37
N PHE A 785 -15.02 -18.87 -22.82
CA PHE A 785 -15.54 -19.04 -24.18
C PHE A 785 -17.07 -19.21 -24.19
N SER A 786 -17.73 -18.67 -25.23
CA SER A 786 -19.17 -18.80 -25.43
C SER A 786 -19.49 -19.60 -26.69
N LYS A 787 -20.45 -20.55 -26.61
CA LYS A 787 -20.94 -21.31 -27.77
C LYS A 787 -21.68 -20.39 -28.76
N ILE A 788 -21.20 -20.35 -30.00
CA ILE A 788 -21.77 -19.54 -31.09
C ILE A 788 -22.41 -20.38 -32.20
N GLY A 789 -22.18 -21.69 -32.23
CA GLY A 789 -22.77 -22.59 -33.21
C GLY A 789 -22.51 -24.07 -32.91
N GLU A 790 -23.11 -24.95 -33.70
CA GLU A 790 -22.81 -26.39 -33.67
C GLU A 790 -22.97 -27.01 -35.05
N LEU A 791 -22.23 -28.08 -35.31
CA LEU A 791 -22.35 -28.93 -36.51
C LEU A 791 -22.26 -30.40 -36.09
N LYS A 792 -23.16 -31.25 -36.59
CA LYS A 792 -23.06 -32.71 -36.38
C LYS A 792 -21.83 -33.28 -37.09
N GLY A 793 -21.25 -34.31 -36.49
CA GLY A 793 -20.25 -35.17 -37.11
C GLY A 793 -20.81 -36.01 -38.28
N GLY A 794 -19.92 -36.59 -39.07
CA GLY A 794 -20.20 -37.48 -40.21
C GLY A 794 -19.63 -37.03 -41.56
N ASP A 795 -18.85 -35.94 -41.59
CA ASP A 795 -18.12 -35.44 -42.77
C ASP A 795 -16.60 -35.45 -42.51
N SER A 796 -15.78 -35.25 -43.54
CA SER A 796 -14.31 -35.16 -43.44
C SER A 796 -13.78 -33.72 -43.51
N ARG A 797 -14.69 -32.76 -43.74
CA ARG A 797 -14.38 -31.34 -43.86
C ARG A 797 -15.58 -30.49 -43.49
N TYR A 798 -15.34 -29.52 -42.62
CA TYR A 798 -16.37 -28.65 -42.10
C TYR A 798 -16.06 -27.19 -42.35
N VAL A 799 -17.13 -26.41 -42.41
CA VAL A 799 -17.08 -24.98 -42.60
C VAL A 799 -18.16 -24.35 -41.75
N TYR A 800 -17.77 -23.41 -40.91
CA TYR A 800 -18.68 -22.55 -40.18
C TYR A 800 -18.37 -21.08 -40.49
N VAL A 801 -19.40 -20.25 -40.62
CA VAL A 801 -19.23 -18.81 -40.84
C VAL A 801 -19.84 -18.08 -39.66
N ASP A 802 -18.99 -17.47 -38.84
CA ASP A 802 -19.44 -16.48 -37.86
C ASP A 802 -19.69 -15.16 -38.59
N ALA A 803 -20.97 -14.90 -38.87
CA ALA A 803 -21.44 -13.69 -39.54
C ALA A 803 -21.47 -12.45 -38.61
N ALA A 804 -21.15 -12.61 -37.32
CA ALA A 804 -21.05 -11.48 -36.40
C ALA A 804 -19.90 -10.56 -36.83
N VAL A 805 -20.18 -9.26 -36.86
CA VAL A 805 -19.15 -8.25 -37.15
C VAL A 805 -18.29 -8.09 -35.89
N ARG A 806 -17.12 -8.73 -35.89
CA ARG A 806 -16.15 -8.61 -34.80
C ARG A 806 -15.12 -7.52 -35.09
N VAL A 807 -14.93 -6.64 -34.11
CA VAL A 807 -14.17 -5.39 -34.24
C VAL A 807 -12.79 -5.42 -33.57
N ALA A 808 -12.50 -6.48 -32.82
CA ALA A 808 -11.21 -6.77 -32.19
C ALA A 808 -10.64 -8.12 -32.69
N ALA A 809 -9.48 -8.53 -32.15
CA ALA A 809 -8.99 -9.89 -32.33
C ALA A 809 -10.06 -10.88 -31.84
N SER A 810 -10.28 -11.95 -32.60
CA SER A 810 -11.29 -12.96 -32.30
C SER A 810 -10.63 -14.30 -32.09
N TYR A 811 -10.97 -14.99 -31.00
CA TYR A 811 -10.43 -16.30 -30.64
C TYR A 811 -11.53 -17.34 -30.79
N TYR A 812 -11.22 -18.46 -31.44
CA TYR A 812 -12.18 -19.55 -31.68
C TYR A 812 -11.58 -20.88 -31.26
N ARG A 813 -12.41 -21.76 -30.72
CA ARG A 813 -12.08 -23.18 -30.50
C ARG A 813 -13.28 -24.06 -30.85
N LEU A 814 -13.04 -25.36 -31.02
CA LEU A 814 -14.08 -26.36 -31.18
C LEU A 814 -14.18 -27.15 -29.88
N LYS A 815 -15.39 -27.30 -29.35
CA LYS A 815 -15.74 -28.35 -28.38
C LYS A 815 -16.21 -29.57 -29.18
N MET A 816 -15.48 -30.67 -29.11
CA MET A 816 -15.70 -31.89 -29.86
C MET A 816 -16.40 -32.87 -28.94
N VAL A 817 -17.70 -33.09 -29.14
CA VAL A 817 -18.57 -33.86 -28.23
C VAL A 817 -18.89 -35.23 -28.81
N ASP A 818 -18.71 -36.26 -28.00
CA ASP A 818 -18.91 -37.65 -28.35
C ASP A 818 -20.32 -38.15 -28.05
N THR A 819 -20.65 -39.34 -28.56
CA THR A 819 -22.00 -39.92 -28.45
C THR A 819 -22.40 -40.30 -27.02
N ASP A 820 -21.42 -40.47 -26.13
CA ASP A 820 -21.62 -40.69 -24.70
C ASP A 820 -21.71 -39.37 -23.88
N GLY A 821 -21.44 -38.23 -24.53
CA GLY A 821 -21.50 -36.90 -23.92
C GLY A 821 -20.16 -36.36 -23.43
N THR A 822 -19.08 -37.16 -23.45
CA THR A 822 -17.72 -36.69 -23.21
C THR A 822 -17.29 -35.71 -24.29
N TYR A 823 -16.28 -34.89 -24.03
CA TYR A 823 -15.79 -33.93 -25.02
C TYR A 823 -14.31 -33.61 -24.86
N SER A 824 -13.72 -33.10 -25.94
CA SER A 824 -12.37 -32.52 -25.96
C SER A 824 -12.39 -31.16 -26.68
N TYR A 825 -11.38 -30.31 -26.47
CA TYR A 825 -11.29 -29.03 -27.19
C TYR A 825 -10.23 -29.08 -28.29
N SER A 826 -10.41 -28.31 -29.35
CA SER A 826 -9.33 -28.03 -30.30
C SER A 826 -8.40 -26.93 -29.77
N ARG A 827 -7.22 -26.81 -30.37
CA ARG A 827 -6.41 -25.59 -30.28
C ARG A 827 -7.23 -24.33 -30.56
N ILE A 828 -6.87 -23.22 -29.92
CA ILE A 828 -7.45 -21.91 -30.20
C ILE A 828 -6.88 -21.37 -31.51
N VAL A 829 -7.75 -20.80 -32.34
CA VAL A 829 -7.36 -20.06 -33.54
C VAL A 829 -7.74 -18.60 -33.35
N ALA A 830 -6.71 -17.74 -33.31
CA ALA A 830 -6.87 -16.30 -33.30
C ALA A 830 -6.95 -15.74 -34.73
N ILE A 831 -7.80 -14.75 -34.94
CA ILE A 831 -7.87 -14.03 -36.21
C ILE A 831 -8.13 -12.54 -36.02
N GLN A 832 -7.36 -11.74 -36.75
CA GLN A 832 -7.51 -10.29 -36.82
C GLN A 832 -8.64 -9.91 -37.81
N SER A 833 -9.45 -8.91 -37.48
CA SER A 833 -10.58 -8.48 -38.32
C SER A 833 -10.12 -7.87 -39.66
N ARG A 834 -10.80 -8.22 -40.78
CA ARG A 834 -10.50 -7.67 -42.14
C ARG A 834 -10.83 -6.19 -42.27
N ASN A 835 -11.65 -5.65 -41.36
CA ASN A 835 -12.02 -4.25 -41.32
C ASN A 835 -11.04 -3.43 -40.46
N GLY A 836 -9.74 -3.54 -40.76
CA GLY A 836 -8.75 -2.50 -40.47
C GLY A 836 -9.01 -1.18 -41.21
N ARG A 837 -10.28 -0.82 -41.47
CA ARG A 837 -10.67 0.58 -41.53
C ARG A 837 -10.89 0.98 -40.08
N GLU A 838 -9.88 1.58 -39.47
CA GLU A 838 -10.01 2.24 -38.17
C GLU A 838 -11.27 3.11 -38.19
N LEU A 839 -12.34 2.63 -37.54
CA LEU A 839 -13.63 3.32 -37.42
C LEU A 839 -13.60 4.43 -36.37
N TYR A 840 -12.47 4.53 -35.69
CA TYR A 840 -12.10 5.50 -34.68
C TYR A 840 -10.82 6.14 -35.21
N ARG A 841 -10.92 7.39 -35.67
CA ARG A 841 -9.75 8.13 -36.16
C ARG A 841 -9.79 9.54 -35.62
N VAL A 842 -8.73 9.90 -34.91
CA VAL A 842 -8.36 11.29 -34.66
C VAL A 842 -7.58 11.83 -35.87
N TYR A 843 -8.12 12.83 -36.56
CA TYR A 843 -7.41 13.52 -37.65
C TYR A 843 -7.73 15.03 -37.69
N PRO A 844 -6.84 15.90 -38.20
CA PRO A 844 -5.46 15.57 -38.57
C PRO A 844 -4.66 15.18 -37.32
N ASN A 845 -3.80 14.17 -37.45
CA ASN A 845 -2.83 13.79 -36.44
C ASN A 845 -1.47 13.71 -37.13
N PRO A 846 -0.52 14.63 -36.86
CA PRO A 846 -0.58 15.71 -35.88
C PRO A 846 -1.62 16.82 -36.19
N SER A 847 -2.10 17.54 -35.17
CA SER A 847 -3.10 18.62 -35.26
C SER A 847 -2.61 19.94 -34.66
N ASN A 848 -3.07 21.08 -35.18
CA ASN A 848 -2.76 22.42 -34.66
C ASN A 848 -3.87 22.93 -33.71
N GLY A 849 -4.28 22.10 -32.75
CA GLY A 849 -5.32 22.45 -31.76
C GLY A 849 -6.78 22.23 -32.22
N ARG A 850 -7.01 21.54 -33.34
CA ARG A 850 -8.33 21.05 -33.76
C ARG A 850 -8.22 19.63 -34.29
N ILE A 851 -8.83 18.70 -33.58
CA ILE A 851 -8.95 17.32 -34.03
C ILE A 851 -10.41 17.03 -34.40
N THR A 852 -10.57 16.35 -35.52
CA THR A 852 -11.80 15.68 -35.92
C THR A 852 -11.68 14.22 -35.57
N HIS A 853 -12.55 13.76 -34.68
CA HIS A 853 -12.72 12.39 -34.31
C HIS A 853 -13.90 11.80 -35.08
N VAL A 854 -13.66 10.82 -35.96
CA VAL A 854 -14.74 10.10 -36.64
C VAL A 854 -15.12 8.88 -35.82
N VAL A 855 -16.41 8.76 -35.48
CA VAL A 855 -17.02 7.64 -34.74
C VAL A 855 -18.14 7.09 -35.59
N THR A 856 -17.98 5.92 -36.19
CA THR A 856 -19.03 5.41 -37.10
C THR A 856 -20.18 4.67 -36.40
N ASN A 857 -20.06 4.36 -35.10
CA ASN A 857 -21.01 3.50 -34.35
C ASN A 857 -21.59 4.16 -33.07
N GLY A 858 -22.26 5.31 -33.23
CA GLY A 858 -23.13 5.87 -32.17
C GLY A 858 -22.64 7.18 -31.55
N PRO A 859 -23.38 7.72 -30.56
CA PRO A 859 -22.99 8.93 -29.85
C PRO A 859 -21.86 8.69 -28.84
N ILE A 860 -20.97 9.67 -28.68
CA ILE A 860 -20.04 9.67 -27.53
C ILE A 860 -20.87 9.97 -26.27
N GLU A 861 -20.92 9.01 -25.35
CA GLU A 861 -21.62 9.09 -24.06
C GLU A 861 -20.82 9.91 -23.05
N SER A 862 -19.50 9.70 -23.02
CA SER A 862 -18.53 10.44 -22.21
C SER A 862 -17.15 10.45 -22.89
N TYR A 863 -16.31 11.45 -22.59
CA TYR A 863 -14.92 11.48 -23.04
C TYR A 863 -14.01 12.16 -22.01
N LYS A 864 -12.73 11.77 -22.00
CA LYS A 864 -11.62 12.43 -21.32
C LYS A 864 -10.45 12.58 -22.29
N ILE A 865 -9.64 13.61 -22.11
CA ILE A 865 -8.40 13.80 -22.86
C ILE A 865 -7.29 14.04 -21.85
N HIS A 866 -6.19 13.31 -21.94
CA HIS A 866 -5.03 13.45 -21.07
C HIS A 866 -3.80 13.82 -21.89
N ASP A 867 -2.88 14.60 -21.33
CA ASP A 867 -1.52 14.72 -21.87
C ASP A 867 -0.65 13.52 -21.45
N SER A 868 0.61 13.47 -21.90
CA SER A 868 1.54 12.38 -21.59
C SER A 868 1.92 12.26 -20.10
N SER A 869 1.53 13.21 -19.26
CA SER A 869 1.69 13.16 -17.80
C SER A 869 0.39 12.79 -17.06
N GLY A 870 -0.65 12.37 -17.78
CA GLY A 870 -1.93 11.97 -17.20
C GLY A 870 -2.85 13.14 -16.85
N ARG A 871 -2.39 14.39 -16.97
CA ARG A 871 -3.20 15.58 -16.67
C ARG A 871 -4.35 15.72 -17.67
N GLU A 872 -5.57 15.88 -17.16
CA GLU A 872 -6.77 16.06 -17.99
C GLU A 872 -6.79 17.44 -18.67
N ILE A 873 -7.15 17.45 -19.96
CA ILE A 873 -7.10 18.61 -20.84
C ILE A 873 -8.49 18.88 -21.39
N SER A 874 -9.04 20.04 -21.03
CA SER A 874 -10.36 20.45 -21.48
C SER A 874 -10.38 20.77 -22.97
N ALA A 875 -11.26 20.10 -23.72
CA ALA A 875 -11.62 20.46 -25.09
C ALA A 875 -13.14 20.58 -25.22
N LYS A 876 -13.61 21.49 -26.10
CA LYS A 876 -15.03 21.61 -26.44
C LYS A 876 -15.37 20.65 -27.58
N MET A 877 -16.19 19.65 -27.30
CA MET A 877 -16.75 18.76 -28.33
C MET A 877 -17.89 19.46 -29.10
N ARG A 878 -17.87 19.37 -30.43
CA ARG A 878 -18.94 19.85 -31.33
C ARG A 878 -19.19 18.82 -32.43
N GLY A 879 -20.43 18.59 -32.82
CA GLY A 879 -20.76 17.65 -33.91
C GLY A 879 -22.04 16.86 -33.66
N GLN A 880 -22.42 16.02 -34.61
CA GLN A 880 -23.55 15.08 -34.50
C GLN A 880 -23.12 13.73 -35.09
N SER A 881 -23.59 12.65 -34.45
CA SER A 881 -23.54 11.23 -34.86
C SER A 881 -22.72 10.92 -36.12
N GLY A 882 -21.54 10.30 -35.95
CA GLY A 882 -20.62 9.99 -37.03
C GLY A 882 -19.28 10.72 -36.96
N GLN A 883 -19.29 11.97 -36.49
CA GLN A 883 -18.13 12.87 -36.56
C GLN A 883 -18.20 13.95 -35.47
N TYR A 884 -17.17 14.00 -34.62
CA TYR A 884 -17.03 14.96 -33.52
C TYR A 884 -15.75 15.77 -33.72
N GLU A 885 -15.84 17.10 -33.62
CA GLU A 885 -14.69 18.01 -33.57
C GLU A 885 -14.40 18.34 -32.10
N PHE A 886 -13.17 18.14 -31.66
CA PHE A 886 -12.68 18.61 -30.37
C PHE A 886 -11.83 19.86 -30.59
N VAL A 887 -12.27 20.96 -29.98
CA VAL A 887 -11.61 22.26 -30.05
C VAL A 887 -10.96 22.55 -28.71
N PHE A 888 -9.64 22.53 -28.67
CA PHE A 888 -8.85 22.84 -27.48
C PHE A 888 -8.94 24.34 -27.13
N ALA A 889 -8.78 24.66 -25.85
CA ALA A 889 -8.63 26.06 -25.42
C ALA A 889 -7.36 26.67 -26.04
N ALA A 890 -7.33 27.99 -26.20
CA ALA A 890 -6.10 28.66 -26.63
C ALA A 890 -4.99 28.40 -25.59
N HIS A 891 -3.79 28.05 -26.05
CA HIS A 891 -2.58 27.75 -25.24
C HIS A 891 -2.42 26.32 -24.68
N VAL A 892 -2.85 25.28 -25.40
CA VAL A 892 -2.43 23.90 -25.10
C VAL A 892 -1.01 23.66 -25.63
N THR A 893 -0.13 23.08 -24.81
CA THR A 893 1.27 22.81 -25.15
C THR A 893 1.39 21.75 -26.26
N PRO A 894 2.30 21.90 -27.24
CA PRO A 894 2.59 20.82 -28.18
C PRO A 894 3.04 19.55 -27.43
N GLY A 895 2.58 18.38 -27.88
CA GLY A 895 2.85 17.13 -27.16
C GLY A 895 1.98 15.96 -27.58
N LEU A 896 2.19 14.80 -26.94
CA LEU A 896 1.37 13.60 -27.11
C LEU A 896 0.18 13.65 -26.15
N TYR A 897 -1.00 13.33 -26.67
CA TYR A 897 -2.25 13.31 -25.94
C TYR A 897 -2.99 12.00 -26.19
N VAL A 898 -3.82 11.59 -25.24
CA VAL A 898 -4.71 10.43 -25.32
C VAL A 898 -6.14 10.89 -25.13
N ILE A 899 -7.03 10.54 -26.06
CA ILE A 899 -8.48 10.70 -25.88
C ILE A 899 -9.11 9.34 -25.58
N THR A 900 -9.84 9.27 -24.48
CA THR A 900 -10.61 8.08 -24.06
C THR A 900 -12.08 8.45 -24.08
N TYR A 901 -12.93 7.63 -24.70
CA TYR A 901 -14.36 7.91 -24.77
C TYR A 901 -15.21 6.64 -24.74
N LYS A 902 -16.44 6.78 -24.24
CA LYS A 902 -17.45 5.72 -24.19
C LYS A 902 -18.47 5.90 -25.31
N THR A 903 -18.74 4.84 -26.07
CA THR A 903 -19.77 4.83 -27.13
C THR A 903 -20.43 3.46 -27.21
N SER A 904 -21.77 3.42 -27.14
CA SER A 904 -22.53 2.17 -27.27
C SER A 904 -22.05 1.06 -26.31
N GLY A 905 -21.69 1.44 -25.08
CA GLY A 905 -21.15 0.53 -24.06
C GLY A 905 -19.65 0.19 -24.16
N LEU A 906 -18.95 0.56 -25.24
CA LEU A 906 -17.52 0.32 -25.44
C LEU A 906 -16.69 1.52 -25.00
N VAL A 907 -15.57 1.28 -24.30
CA VAL A 907 -14.54 2.31 -24.02
C VAL A 907 -13.45 2.20 -25.08
N VAL A 908 -13.08 3.32 -25.71
CA VAL A 908 -12.07 3.39 -26.76
C VAL A 908 -11.05 4.48 -26.44
N SER A 909 -9.76 4.16 -26.59
CA SER A 909 -8.64 5.07 -26.36
C SER A 909 -7.83 5.31 -27.63
N GLN A 910 -7.52 6.56 -27.97
CA GLN A 910 -6.71 6.92 -29.14
C GLN A 910 -5.63 7.96 -28.79
N LYS A 911 -4.44 7.79 -29.35
CA LYS A 911 -3.32 8.74 -29.19
C LYS A 911 -3.27 9.74 -30.35
N PHE A 912 -2.99 11.01 -30.07
CA PHE A 912 -2.75 12.05 -31.08
C PHE A 912 -1.72 13.08 -30.64
N VAL A 913 -1.12 13.77 -31.60
CA VAL A 913 -0.08 14.78 -31.37
C VAL A 913 -0.63 16.17 -31.66
N LEU A 914 -0.40 17.12 -30.74
CA LEU A 914 -0.62 18.55 -30.98
C LEU A 914 0.71 19.23 -31.35
N ASN A 915 0.71 20.01 -32.43
CA ASN A 915 1.83 20.84 -32.88
C ASN A 915 1.50 22.33 -32.73
N ASP A 916 2.55 23.17 -32.74
CA ASP A 916 2.47 24.64 -32.70
C ASP A 916 1.56 25.27 -33.79
#